data_AF-A0A352DQ79-F1
#
_entry.id   AF-A0A352DQ79-F1
#
_cell.length_a   1.000
_cell.length_b   1.000
_cell.length_c   1.000
_cell.angle_alpha   90.00
_cell.angle_beta   90.00
_cell.angle_gamma   90.00
#
_symmetry.space_group_name_H-M   'P 1'
#
loop_
_entity.id
_entity.type
_entity.pdbx_description
1 polymer ?
#
loop_
_entity_poly.entity_id
_entity_poly.type
_entity_poly.pdbx_seq_one_letter_code
_entity_poly.pdbx_strand_id
1 'polypeptide(L)'
;MKIKRTHFLAGMISACLIASATPTVSAAQTAPEGIGDVNFDSRISVSDAVAILQYVANATKYPLDSAALDRADVFNRGDSVTGMDALTIQKYDAGLLSSLPESWDPSYQEPAQPGEQPTEAPPAEAEDVETYIRLNGSSISVDGKYAQAQDSKVTISHSGSYYIEGKLDDGQIWVEVPDENADPGTVKLIFKGVDIAGKSAPAIFVKNADKTSITVEDGTENTITDGNTAYSGEYLDTALIEAKDDITFKGGDLGTGILNITANTQNAVICNNDIKITGGNININTLNETDKTDAIKGKTSVTVKGGKLVIDSEGDGIKSSKGEVEISGGEILIKAGSDAIQAETTLTVSGGDISACGDRGLRSEGNVNITGGNILATATDNQCEKLTSTDQAAVVLDFTKQWSKNNPIALTDSGKNVIFDKNTRKKYRYAIVSSPELTDGAPYRVYAGGIETKASSDIKAGKPAAYKDVNNSDSADLLYGGLFDQSSVHRIEVEMSNWSDFLSHSQDEEYYPCNIIIDGERIDNVGIRTKGHSSNMFVYQAGKDKYSFRFKLDKYDKYQNYKGLTEICVNNFYSDPSCMRDVLCYNSMYDLDAYAPNVGYTDMYLNGELYSFYLLCEQPGTTVGERLATTDDAVFYKAADVGSSYDCTFRPQMELNNFEVKYGTDDELKHIQEVKDAINKVTSSNYKFIEDIIDVPSWLKGFAVNAVMGNYDSYNGQMAHNYYVMYNEGKMYYVGWDYNLSIGNFMDYGAAAESDITTGLYQADASQRPMLTNLLQVPEYRDMYYSYVKQIVNLYSDPEKTVNGLSTLIRDHVKADPRFFFTYDQFESNISKSAQGLQTGGNNGGMWGGFGGFGGFGGFGGFGGFGGFGGGGLFSYGGDSVSIVDFMIKRNEYIHNTIGF
;
A
#
# COMPACT_ATOMS: atom_id res chain seq x y z
N MET A 1 50.16 32.27 25.18
CA MET A 1 50.65 33.06 26.33
C MET A 1 49.48 33.31 27.27
N LYS A 2 49.64 32.92 28.55
CA LYS A 2 48.75 33.12 29.72
C LYS A 2 47.41 32.38 29.79
N ILE A 3 47.50 31.23 30.46
CA ILE A 3 46.49 30.65 31.34
C ILE A 3 46.13 31.64 32.46
N LYS A 4 44.84 31.78 32.79
CA LYS A 4 44.36 31.88 34.17
C LYS A 4 43.02 31.14 34.32
N ARG A 5 43.09 30.02 35.04
CA ARG A 5 41.98 29.31 35.72
C ARG A 5 41.68 30.01 37.05
N THR A 6 40.43 29.87 37.52
CA THR A 6 39.89 29.65 38.90
C THR A 6 38.54 30.37 39.02
N HIS A 7 37.40 29.85 39.51
CA HIS A 7 36.87 28.59 40.07
C HIS A 7 35.32 28.72 39.95
N PHE A 8 34.54 27.82 39.34
CA PHE A 8 33.93 26.58 39.86
C PHE A 8 33.26 26.65 41.27
N LEU A 9 31.92 26.75 41.28
CA LEU A 9 30.95 26.01 42.13
C LEU A 9 29.58 26.13 41.42
N ALA A 10 29.16 25.18 40.59
CA ALA A 10 28.46 23.94 40.90
C ALA A 10 26.97 24.13 41.27
N GLY A 11 26.10 23.77 40.32
CA GLY A 11 24.64 23.73 40.38
C GLY A 11 24.05 23.17 39.07
N MET A 12 24.46 21.95 38.74
CA MET A 12 23.90 20.97 37.76
C MET A 12 22.36 20.84 37.88
N ILE A 13 21.48 20.53 36.90
CA ILE A 13 21.44 19.76 35.62
C ILE A 13 20.07 20.17 34.97
N SER A 14 19.85 20.36 33.66
CA SER A 14 19.81 19.33 32.61
C SER A 14 19.62 19.91 31.19
N ALA A 15 20.28 19.22 30.22
CA ALA A 15 20.10 19.14 28.75
C ALA A 15 20.32 20.43 27.91
N CYS A 16 21.43 20.63 27.17
CA CYS A 16 21.91 19.96 25.92
C CYS A 16 20.79 19.76 24.88
N LEU A 17 20.90 20.12 23.59
CA LEU A 17 21.96 20.70 22.75
C LEU A 17 21.26 21.27 21.51
N ILE A 18 21.84 22.31 20.94
CA ILE A 18 21.36 23.08 19.80
C ILE A 18 21.35 22.20 18.53
N ALA A 19 20.16 21.90 18.01
CA ALA A 19 19.99 21.67 16.58
C ALA A 19 19.64 23.03 15.97
N SER A 20 20.56 23.56 15.17
CA SER A 20 20.35 24.74 14.35
C SER A 20 19.35 24.40 13.24
N ALA A 21 18.06 24.40 13.57
CA ALA A 21 17.00 24.65 12.60
C ALA A 21 16.84 26.17 12.54
N THR A 22 17.09 26.76 11.38
CA THR A 22 16.64 28.12 11.09
C THR A 22 15.14 28.19 11.39
N PRO A 23 14.66 29.10 12.26
CA PRO A 23 13.22 29.25 12.44
C PRO A 23 12.64 29.69 11.11
N THR A 24 11.82 28.84 10.52
CA THR A 24 10.89 29.22 9.46
C THR A 24 9.98 30.29 10.05
N VAL A 25 10.13 31.52 9.56
CA VAL A 25 9.24 32.63 9.92
C VAL A 25 7.83 32.23 9.45
N SER A 26 6.94 31.93 10.39
CA SER A 26 5.51 31.78 10.14
C SER A 26 4.98 33.05 9.49
N ALA A 27 4.02 32.93 8.57
CA ALA A 27 3.42 34.10 7.94
C ALA A 27 2.67 34.91 9.01
N ALA A 28 3.18 36.12 9.28
CA ALA A 28 2.64 36.99 10.33
C ALA A 28 1.17 37.35 10.07
N GLN A 29 0.34 37.26 11.12
CA GLN A 29 -1.11 37.47 11.05
C GLN A 29 -1.46 38.95 11.32
N THR A 30 -2.44 39.49 10.59
CA THR A 30 -2.95 40.86 10.79
C THR A 30 -4.12 40.85 11.78
N ALA A 31 -4.04 41.65 12.85
CA ALA A 31 -5.05 41.73 13.90
C ALA A 31 -6.32 42.48 13.46
N PRO A 32 -7.54 42.03 13.85
CA PRO A 32 -8.79 42.71 13.53
C PRO A 32 -8.95 44.12 14.14
N GLU A 33 -8.26 44.42 15.25
CA GLU A 33 -8.36 45.72 15.96
C GLU A 33 -7.01 46.30 16.43
N GLY A 34 -5.88 45.70 16.02
CA GLY A 34 -4.53 46.09 16.44
C GLY A 34 -4.11 45.60 17.83
N ILE A 35 -4.97 44.86 18.54
CA ILE A 35 -4.63 44.13 19.78
C ILE A 35 -3.52 43.11 19.46
N GLY A 36 -2.45 43.12 20.26
CA GLY A 36 -1.25 42.30 20.07
C GLY A 36 -0.17 42.87 19.13
N ASP A 37 -0.49 43.90 18.34
CA ASP A 37 0.48 44.66 17.52
C ASP A 37 1.04 45.84 18.35
N VAL A 38 1.99 45.52 19.22
CA VAL A 38 2.57 46.44 20.20
C VAL A 38 3.51 47.45 19.54
N ASN A 39 4.13 47.08 18.42
CA ASN A 39 5.08 47.92 17.72
C ASN A 39 4.49 48.74 16.54
N PHE A 40 3.20 48.57 16.26
CA PHE A 40 2.41 49.26 15.22
C PHE A 40 2.87 48.97 13.79
N ASP A 41 3.47 47.80 13.52
CA ASP A 41 3.86 47.38 12.17
C ASP A 41 2.76 46.61 11.43
N SER A 42 1.54 46.58 12.00
CA SER A 42 0.36 45.90 11.47
C SER A 42 0.48 44.38 11.42
N ARG A 43 1.41 43.80 12.19
CA ARG A 43 1.62 42.35 12.30
C ARG A 43 1.72 41.96 13.77
N ILE A 44 1.19 40.79 14.13
CA ILE A 44 1.45 40.19 15.44
C ILE A 44 2.59 39.19 15.26
N SER A 45 3.72 39.40 15.92
CA SER A 45 4.91 38.54 15.79
C SER A 45 5.75 38.46 17.07
N VAL A 46 6.80 37.62 17.06
CA VAL A 46 7.85 37.63 18.10
C VAL A 46 8.43 39.04 18.37
N SER A 47 8.41 39.96 17.39
CA SER A 47 8.89 41.35 17.60
C SER A 47 8.06 42.10 18.65
N ASP A 48 6.75 41.87 18.68
CA ASP A 48 5.82 42.45 19.67
C ASP A 48 6.04 41.84 21.05
N ALA A 49 6.24 40.52 21.12
CA ALA A 49 6.62 39.85 22.37
C ALA A 49 7.95 40.38 22.93
N VAL A 50 8.92 40.69 22.07
CA VAL A 50 10.19 41.30 22.48
C VAL A 50 9.99 42.72 23.01
N ALA A 51 9.11 43.53 22.40
CA ALA A 51 8.78 44.87 22.89
C ALA A 51 8.14 44.83 24.29
N ILE A 52 7.22 43.89 24.51
CA ILE A 52 6.62 43.62 25.84
C ILE A 52 7.69 43.24 26.85
N LEU A 53 8.55 42.27 26.54
CA LEU A 53 9.60 41.81 27.46
C LEU A 53 10.63 42.90 27.79
N GLN A 54 10.98 43.75 26.83
CA GLN A 54 11.89 44.89 27.05
C GLN A 54 11.27 45.92 28.00
N TYR A 55 9.99 46.22 27.84
CA TYR A 55 9.24 47.10 28.74
C TYR A 55 9.14 46.51 30.15
N VAL A 56 8.71 45.25 30.27
CA VAL A 56 8.59 44.54 31.56
C VAL A 56 9.94 44.46 32.28
N ALA A 57 11.04 44.26 31.55
CA ALA A 57 12.38 44.19 32.13
C ALA A 57 12.96 45.56 32.53
N ASN A 58 12.66 46.63 31.79
CA ASN A 58 13.16 47.99 32.07
C ASN A 58 12.34 49.09 31.35
N ALA A 59 11.17 49.41 31.91
CA ALA A 59 10.25 50.41 31.37
C ALA A 59 10.86 51.83 31.25
N THR A 60 11.90 52.17 32.03
CA THR A 60 12.57 53.48 31.92
C THR A 60 13.42 53.60 30.65
N LYS A 61 14.02 52.49 30.20
CA LYS A 61 14.86 52.46 28.99
C LYS A 61 14.04 52.15 27.73
N TYR A 62 12.99 51.33 27.87
CA TYR A 62 12.12 50.89 26.77
C TYR A 62 10.66 51.23 27.10
N PRO A 63 10.28 52.52 27.08
CA PRO A 63 8.92 52.91 27.38
C PRO A 63 7.97 52.49 26.26
N LEU A 64 6.81 51.96 26.63
CA LEU A 64 5.64 51.82 25.74
C LEU A 64 4.69 52.98 26.02
N ASP A 65 4.10 53.54 24.97
CA ASP A 65 3.06 54.55 25.13
C ASP A 65 1.72 53.92 25.54
N SER A 66 0.73 54.75 25.86
CA SER A 66 -0.57 54.25 26.35
C SER A 66 -1.31 53.35 25.37
N ALA A 67 -1.12 53.54 24.06
CA ALA A 67 -1.76 52.71 23.04
C ALA A 67 -1.02 51.37 22.87
N ALA A 68 0.32 51.40 22.93
CA ALA A 68 1.13 50.18 22.94
C ALA A 68 0.88 49.34 24.20
N LEU A 69 0.67 49.99 25.36
CA LEU A 69 0.33 49.30 26.61
C LEU A 69 -1.04 48.61 26.55
N ASP A 70 -2.06 49.27 25.99
CA ASP A 70 -3.39 48.68 25.81
C ASP A 70 -3.37 47.49 24.82
N ARG A 71 -2.58 47.58 23.74
CA ARG A 71 -2.41 46.49 22.77
C ARG A 71 -1.53 45.35 23.28
N ALA A 72 -0.64 45.64 24.22
CA ALA A 72 0.24 44.67 24.85
C ALA A 72 -0.47 43.86 25.93
N ASP A 73 -1.56 44.36 26.51
CA ASP A 73 -2.32 43.71 27.56
C ASP A 73 -3.28 42.68 26.96
N VAL A 74 -2.76 41.50 26.64
CA VAL A 74 -3.43 40.43 25.89
C VAL A 74 -3.65 39.17 26.71
N PHE A 75 -3.17 39.11 27.95
CA PHE A 75 -3.37 38.01 28.89
C PHE A 75 -3.91 38.60 30.19
N ASN A 76 -5.10 38.15 30.62
CA ASN A 76 -5.87 38.79 31.71
C ASN A 76 -6.07 40.29 31.46
N ARG A 77 -6.46 40.64 30.25
CA ARG A 77 -6.60 42.03 29.81
C ARG A 77 -7.33 42.87 30.86
N GLY A 78 -6.65 43.92 31.34
CA GLY A 78 -7.06 44.74 32.47
C GLY A 78 -6.16 44.64 33.71
N ASP A 79 -5.26 43.65 33.80
CA ASP A 79 -4.33 43.47 34.92
C ASP A 79 -2.95 44.15 34.72
N SER A 80 -2.80 44.89 33.60
CA SER A 80 -1.59 45.56 33.14
C SER A 80 -0.53 44.62 32.58
N VAL A 81 0.20 45.10 31.57
CA VAL A 81 1.22 44.33 30.82
C VAL A 81 2.25 43.61 31.72
N THR A 82 2.30 42.29 31.57
CA THR A 82 3.21 41.35 32.23
C THR A 82 4.07 40.56 31.22
N GLY A 83 4.92 39.67 31.73
CA GLY A 83 5.64 38.72 30.86
C GLY A 83 4.75 37.63 30.26
N MET A 84 3.54 37.42 30.79
CA MET A 84 2.59 36.44 30.27
C MET A 84 1.98 36.91 28.95
N ASP A 85 1.78 38.22 28.78
CA ASP A 85 1.34 38.82 27.52
C ASP A 85 2.31 38.54 26.37
N ALA A 86 3.62 38.62 26.63
CA ALA A 86 4.63 38.27 25.64
C ALA A 86 4.56 36.79 25.24
N LEU A 87 4.26 35.90 26.19
CA LEU A 87 4.06 34.48 25.92
C LEU A 87 2.78 34.26 25.10
N THR A 88 1.71 34.98 25.40
CA THR A 88 0.45 34.96 24.65
C THR A 88 0.64 35.39 23.20
N ILE A 89 1.41 36.45 22.94
CA ILE A 89 1.82 36.83 21.58
C ILE A 89 2.61 35.73 20.88
N GLN A 90 3.56 35.08 21.57
CA GLN A 90 4.34 33.98 21.00
C GLN A 90 3.47 32.77 20.67
N LYS A 91 2.49 32.43 21.52
CA LYS A 91 1.52 31.35 21.25
C LYS A 91 0.66 31.69 20.04
N TYR A 92 0.19 32.94 19.92
CA TYR A 92 -0.59 33.41 18.78
C TYR A 92 0.21 33.37 17.47
N ASP A 93 1.43 33.91 17.45
CA ASP A 93 2.33 33.87 16.28
C ASP A 93 2.71 32.43 15.87
N ALA A 94 2.80 31.53 16.84
CA ALA A 94 3.00 30.09 16.62
C ALA A 94 1.74 29.34 16.16
N GLY A 95 0.59 30.02 16.03
CA GLY A 95 -0.69 29.40 15.66
C GLY A 95 -1.33 28.54 16.74
N LEU A 96 -0.85 28.65 17.99
CA LEU A 96 -1.38 27.92 19.15
C LEU A 96 -2.59 28.63 19.79
N LEU A 97 -2.84 29.89 19.44
CA LEU A 97 -4.04 30.66 19.80
C LEU A 97 -4.68 31.23 18.53
N SER A 98 -6.01 31.25 18.50
CA SER A 98 -6.78 31.73 17.34
C SER A 98 -7.25 33.19 17.46
N SER A 99 -7.16 33.79 18.67
CA SER A 99 -7.56 35.19 18.92
C SER A 99 -6.85 35.80 20.13
N LEU A 100 -6.89 37.13 20.25
CA LEU A 100 -6.41 37.92 21.38
C LEU A 100 -7.52 38.88 21.85
N PRO A 101 -7.62 39.23 23.14
CA PRO A 101 -6.80 38.70 24.25
C PRO A 101 -7.09 37.23 24.61
N GLU A 102 -6.11 36.51 25.16
CA GLU A 102 -6.22 35.11 25.64
C GLU A 102 -7.17 34.98 26.83
N SER A 103 -7.25 36.01 27.69
CA SER A 103 -8.14 36.05 28.86
C SER A 103 -8.37 37.50 29.34
N TRP A 104 -9.33 37.71 30.25
CA TRP A 104 -9.70 39.02 30.81
C TRP A 104 -9.56 39.04 32.33
N ASP A 105 -9.15 40.18 32.90
CA ASP A 105 -9.17 40.35 34.36
C ASP A 105 -10.64 40.40 34.86
N PRO A 106 -11.02 39.62 35.90
CA PRO A 106 -12.39 39.55 36.40
C PRO A 106 -12.97 40.88 36.93
N SER A 107 -12.11 41.87 37.20
CA SER A 107 -12.46 43.21 37.65
C SER A 107 -12.47 44.25 36.53
N TYR A 108 -12.10 43.88 35.31
CA TYR A 108 -12.14 44.75 34.15
C TYR A 108 -13.59 45.04 33.72
N GLN A 109 -13.90 46.33 33.53
CA GLN A 109 -15.18 46.81 33.01
C GLN A 109 -14.87 47.57 31.72
N GLU A 110 -15.31 47.04 30.59
CA GLU A 110 -15.10 47.68 29.30
C GLU A 110 -15.81 49.05 29.25
N PRO A 111 -15.19 50.12 28.74
CA PRO A 111 -15.84 51.42 28.66
C PRO A 111 -16.97 51.43 27.62
N ALA A 112 -18.15 51.90 28.00
CA ALA A 112 -19.32 52.00 27.14
C ALA A 112 -19.07 52.89 25.91
N GLN A 113 -19.35 52.36 24.71
CA GLN A 113 -19.34 53.09 23.45
C GLN A 113 -20.45 54.18 23.42
N PRO A 114 -20.15 55.44 23.05
CA PRO A 114 -21.16 56.48 22.98
C PRO A 114 -21.84 56.53 21.60
N GLY A 115 -23.11 56.10 21.55
CA GLY A 115 -24.07 56.62 20.59
C GLY A 115 -24.93 55.59 19.89
N GLU A 116 -26.09 55.28 20.46
CA GLU A 116 -27.28 54.91 19.67
C GLU A 116 -28.57 55.26 20.43
N GLN A 117 -29.50 55.88 19.74
CA GLN A 117 -30.85 56.23 20.18
C GLN A 117 -31.84 55.53 19.25
N PRO A 118 -33.07 55.25 19.71
CA PRO A 118 -33.54 53.96 20.17
C PRO A 118 -34.26 53.16 19.08
N THR A 119 -33.93 51.88 18.92
CA THR A 119 -34.74 50.91 18.17
C THR A 119 -34.95 49.67 19.00
N GLU A 120 -36.22 49.50 19.42
CA GLU A 120 -36.85 48.31 20.00
C GLU A 120 -36.17 47.58 21.17
N ALA A 121 -36.98 46.97 22.02
CA ALA A 121 -36.51 46.23 23.18
C ALA A 121 -35.50 45.14 22.75
N PRO A 122 -34.38 44.96 23.46
CA PRO A 122 -33.49 43.85 23.16
C PRO A 122 -34.24 42.54 23.39
N PRO A 123 -34.08 41.52 22.52
CA PRO A 123 -34.50 40.17 22.87
C PRO A 123 -33.76 39.77 24.15
N ALA A 124 -34.44 39.03 25.02
CA ALA A 124 -33.81 38.49 26.22
C ALA A 124 -32.49 37.79 25.87
N GLU A 125 -31.43 38.04 26.65
CA GLU A 125 -30.20 37.24 26.60
C GLU A 125 -30.60 35.77 26.69
N ALA A 126 -30.23 34.98 25.68
CA ALA A 126 -30.46 33.54 25.70
C ALA A 126 -29.70 32.95 26.91
N GLU A 127 -30.40 32.36 27.87
CA GLU A 127 -29.76 31.51 28.88
C GLU A 127 -28.92 30.46 28.14
N ASP A 128 -27.62 30.34 28.41
CA ASP A 128 -26.82 29.24 27.88
C ASP A 128 -27.27 27.95 28.57
N VAL A 129 -28.14 27.20 27.91
CA VAL A 129 -28.70 25.95 28.42
C VAL A 129 -27.61 24.89 28.35
N GLU A 130 -27.09 24.48 29.50
CA GLU A 130 -26.25 23.30 29.63
C GLU A 130 -27.01 22.16 30.30
N THR A 131 -27.04 21.00 29.64
CA THR A 131 -27.72 19.80 30.15
C THR A 131 -26.84 18.57 29.94
N TYR A 132 -26.70 17.74 30.98
CA TYR A 132 -25.91 16.52 30.96
C TYR A 132 -26.83 15.30 30.84
N ILE A 133 -26.57 14.44 29.85
CA ILE A 133 -27.34 13.24 29.55
C ILE A 133 -26.43 12.03 29.74
N ARG A 134 -26.79 11.14 30.67
CA ARG A 134 -26.04 9.91 30.96
C ARG A 134 -26.81 8.69 30.51
N LEU A 135 -26.15 7.86 29.72
CA LEU A 135 -26.67 6.66 29.11
C LEU A 135 -26.26 5.43 29.96
N ASN A 136 -27.23 4.70 30.51
CA ASN A 136 -27.02 3.68 31.55
C ASN A 136 -27.47 2.26 31.13
N GLY A 137 -27.19 1.85 29.90
CA GLY A 137 -27.60 0.58 29.29
C GLY A 137 -29.04 0.62 28.80
N SER A 138 -30.01 0.41 29.69
CA SER A 138 -31.44 0.37 29.36
C SER A 138 -32.22 1.61 29.80
N SER A 139 -31.54 2.63 30.34
CA SER A 139 -32.17 3.84 30.86
C SER A 139 -31.30 5.08 30.66
N ILE A 140 -31.90 6.26 30.74
CA ILE A 140 -31.22 7.56 30.62
C ILE A 140 -31.43 8.40 31.88
N SER A 141 -30.40 9.10 32.32
CA SER A 141 -30.48 10.14 33.37
C SER A 141 -30.18 11.51 32.77
N VAL A 142 -30.95 12.52 33.16
CA VAL A 142 -30.81 13.91 32.71
C VAL A 142 -30.56 14.82 33.91
N ASP A 143 -29.56 15.67 33.81
CA ASP A 143 -29.24 16.74 34.76
C ASP A 143 -29.16 18.07 34.01
N GLY A 144 -30.21 18.89 34.12
CA GLY A 144 -30.36 20.14 33.38
C GLY A 144 -31.80 20.40 32.97
N LYS A 145 -32.01 21.40 32.11
CA LYS A 145 -33.33 21.78 31.58
C LYS A 145 -33.54 21.22 30.17
N TYR A 146 -34.80 21.17 29.74
CA TYR A 146 -35.21 20.96 28.34
C TYR A 146 -34.81 19.62 27.69
N ALA A 147 -34.37 18.65 28.48
CA ALA A 147 -34.31 17.24 28.09
C ALA A 147 -35.13 16.39 29.07
N GLN A 148 -35.85 15.40 28.55
CA GLN A 148 -36.67 14.50 29.36
C GLN A 148 -36.42 13.06 28.94
N ALA A 149 -35.97 12.23 29.89
CA ALA A 149 -35.84 10.79 29.68
C ALA A 149 -37.16 10.06 29.94
N GLN A 150 -37.50 9.14 29.05
CA GLN A 150 -38.53 8.11 29.23
C GLN A 150 -37.94 6.77 28.77
N ASP A 151 -37.69 5.87 29.72
CA ASP A 151 -37.00 4.61 29.50
C ASP A 151 -35.63 4.82 28.80
N SER A 152 -35.43 4.25 27.61
CA SER A 152 -34.23 4.41 26.78
C SER A 152 -34.34 5.48 25.70
N LYS A 153 -35.34 6.36 25.78
CA LYS A 153 -35.51 7.53 24.91
C LYS A 153 -35.32 8.83 25.68
N VAL A 154 -34.55 9.77 25.13
CA VAL A 154 -34.46 11.15 25.64
C VAL A 154 -35.01 12.13 24.62
N THR A 155 -35.95 12.98 25.04
CA THR A 155 -36.54 14.04 24.22
C THR A 155 -35.92 15.37 24.60
N ILE A 156 -35.26 16.03 23.65
CA ILE A 156 -34.71 17.38 23.75
C ILE A 156 -35.67 18.35 23.06
N SER A 157 -36.08 19.42 23.76
CA SER A 157 -37.17 20.30 23.30
C SER A 157 -36.81 21.76 23.09
N HIS A 158 -35.56 22.17 23.33
CA HIS A 158 -35.09 23.55 23.16
C HIS A 158 -33.64 23.56 22.63
N SER A 159 -33.20 24.68 22.09
CA SER A 159 -31.79 24.92 21.76
C SER A 159 -30.93 24.98 23.02
N GLY A 160 -29.65 24.64 22.88
CA GLY A 160 -28.74 24.50 24.02
C GLY A 160 -27.61 23.51 23.78
N SER A 161 -26.76 23.34 24.77
CA SER A 161 -25.62 22.44 24.81
C SER A 161 -25.94 21.20 25.64
N TYR A 162 -25.95 20.04 24.99
CA TYR A 162 -26.29 18.74 25.58
C TYR A 162 -25.06 17.85 25.60
N TYR A 163 -24.47 17.65 26.77
CA TYR A 163 -23.28 16.81 26.96
C TYR A 163 -23.71 15.37 27.22
N ILE A 164 -23.33 14.45 26.33
CA ILE A 164 -23.85 13.08 26.31
C ILE A 164 -22.70 12.09 26.50
N GLU A 165 -22.85 11.20 27.47
CA GLU A 165 -21.85 10.18 27.81
C GLU A 165 -22.49 8.84 28.19
N GLY A 166 -21.73 7.75 28.03
CA GLY A 166 -22.14 6.41 28.46
C GLY A 166 -22.75 5.57 27.34
N LYS A 167 -23.50 4.53 27.71
CA LYS A 167 -23.98 3.50 26.79
C LYS A 167 -25.50 3.32 26.76
N LEU A 168 -26.11 3.10 25.60
CA LEU A 168 -27.47 2.57 25.43
C LEU A 168 -27.46 1.28 24.59
N ASP A 169 -28.05 0.20 25.10
CA ASP A 169 -28.11 -1.11 24.42
C ASP A 169 -29.19 -1.19 23.32
N ASP A 170 -30.25 -0.40 23.46
CA ASP A 170 -31.27 -0.11 22.46
C ASP A 170 -32.03 1.17 22.89
N GLY A 171 -31.79 2.29 22.22
CA GLY A 171 -32.40 3.56 22.60
C GLY A 171 -32.22 4.68 21.60
N GLN A 172 -32.72 5.87 21.95
CA GLN A 172 -32.89 6.97 21.02
C GLN A 172 -32.68 8.34 21.69
N ILE A 173 -31.89 9.19 21.03
CA ILE A 173 -31.86 10.64 21.26
C ILE A 173 -32.83 11.28 20.26
N TRP A 174 -33.86 11.95 20.77
CA TRP A 174 -34.92 12.56 19.98
C TRP A 174 -34.92 14.07 20.17
N VAL A 175 -34.80 14.83 19.09
CA VAL A 175 -34.85 16.30 19.09
C VAL A 175 -36.16 16.76 18.46
N GLU A 176 -36.95 17.53 19.22
CA GLU A 176 -38.24 18.07 18.80
C GLU A 176 -38.47 19.42 19.48
N VAL A 177 -38.08 20.51 18.81
CA VAL A 177 -38.26 21.89 19.30
C VAL A 177 -39.67 22.36 18.93
N PRO A 178 -40.64 22.51 19.86
CA PRO A 178 -42.06 22.68 19.50
C PRO A 178 -42.38 23.92 18.66
N ASP A 179 -41.58 24.99 18.77
CA ASP A 179 -41.70 26.21 17.98
C ASP A 179 -40.31 26.75 17.62
N GLU A 180 -39.82 26.40 16.44
CA GLU A 180 -38.49 26.77 15.93
C GLU A 180 -38.34 28.26 15.65
N ASN A 181 -39.46 28.98 15.47
CA ASN A 181 -39.41 30.44 15.29
C ASN A 181 -39.22 31.15 16.64
N ALA A 182 -39.79 30.59 17.70
CA ALA A 182 -39.60 31.07 19.06
C ALA A 182 -38.23 30.66 19.63
N ASP A 183 -37.66 29.55 19.15
CA ASP A 183 -36.35 29.06 19.54
C ASP A 183 -35.47 28.73 18.31
N PRO A 184 -34.91 29.75 17.64
CA PRO A 184 -34.09 29.59 16.44
C PRO A 184 -32.63 29.21 16.76
N GLY A 185 -32.34 28.85 18.01
CA GLY A 185 -30.99 28.47 18.43
C GLY A 185 -30.59 27.09 17.89
N THR A 186 -29.32 26.72 18.10
CA THR A 186 -28.82 25.39 17.71
C THR A 186 -28.96 24.40 18.86
N VAL A 187 -29.50 23.22 18.59
CA VAL A 187 -29.40 22.06 19.48
C VAL A 187 -28.02 21.42 19.28
N LYS A 188 -27.13 21.54 20.27
CA LYS A 188 -25.75 21.05 20.20
C LYS A 188 -25.62 19.76 21.01
N LEU A 189 -25.53 18.62 20.33
CA LEU A 189 -25.21 17.33 20.93
C LEU A 189 -23.68 17.20 21.01
N ILE A 190 -23.13 17.09 22.22
CA ILE A 190 -21.69 17.00 22.47
C ILE A 190 -21.40 15.60 22.98
N PHE A 191 -20.74 14.79 22.17
CA PHE A 191 -20.47 13.38 22.48
C PHE A 191 -19.15 13.21 23.22
N LYS A 192 -19.24 12.57 24.39
CA LYS A 192 -18.16 12.39 25.35
C LYS A 192 -17.95 10.91 25.71
N GLY A 193 -17.72 10.06 24.71
CA GLY A 193 -17.63 8.61 24.91
C GLY A 193 -19.00 7.93 24.90
N VAL A 194 -19.80 8.25 23.87
CA VAL A 194 -21.14 7.69 23.65
C VAL A 194 -21.05 6.34 22.97
N ASP A 195 -21.82 5.35 23.42
CA ASP A 195 -22.05 4.06 22.73
C ASP A 195 -23.56 3.80 22.64
N ILE A 196 -24.17 4.02 21.48
CA ILE A 196 -25.63 3.85 21.30
C ILE A 196 -25.90 2.81 20.23
N ALA A 197 -26.70 1.80 20.57
CA ALA A 197 -27.40 0.99 19.59
C ALA A 197 -28.85 1.48 19.42
N GLY A 198 -29.28 1.73 18.19
CA GLY A 198 -30.68 1.98 17.82
C GLY A 198 -31.21 0.78 17.04
N LYS A 199 -31.72 -0.25 17.71
CA LYS A 199 -32.10 -1.52 17.05
C LYS A 199 -33.52 -1.50 16.50
N SER A 200 -34.41 -0.78 17.18
CA SER A 200 -35.84 -0.71 16.84
C SER A 200 -36.28 0.65 16.30
N ALA A 201 -35.44 1.66 16.47
CA ALA A 201 -35.64 3.03 16.00
C ALA A 201 -34.26 3.70 15.78
N PRO A 202 -34.19 4.83 15.04
CA PRO A 202 -32.96 5.59 14.87
C PRO A 202 -32.34 5.94 16.23
N ALA A 203 -31.02 5.74 16.34
CA ALA A 203 -30.25 6.10 17.52
C ALA A 203 -30.31 7.61 17.79
N ILE A 204 -30.36 8.40 16.70
CA ILE A 204 -30.58 9.84 16.74
C ILE A 204 -31.67 10.18 15.74
N PHE A 205 -32.71 10.86 16.22
CA PHE A 205 -33.81 11.33 15.39
C PHE A 205 -34.07 12.81 15.66
N VAL A 206 -33.70 13.66 14.70
CA VAL A 206 -34.07 15.09 14.72
C VAL A 206 -35.40 15.23 13.98
N LYS A 207 -36.49 15.30 14.74
CA LYS A 207 -37.82 15.47 14.18
C LYS A 207 -38.02 16.87 13.63
N ASN A 208 -37.57 17.87 14.39
CA ASN A 208 -37.51 19.26 13.97
C ASN A 208 -36.67 20.12 14.94
N ALA A 209 -35.87 21.02 14.38
CA ALA A 209 -35.09 22.08 15.02
C ALA A 209 -34.53 23.02 13.95
N ASP A 210 -34.38 24.33 14.22
CA ASP A 210 -33.76 25.26 13.24
C ASP A 210 -32.39 24.75 12.78
N LYS A 211 -31.55 24.34 13.74
CA LYS A 211 -30.25 23.70 13.50
C LYS A 211 -29.94 22.66 14.56
N THR A 212 -29.40 21.52 14.15
CA THR A 212 -28.77 20.56 15.05
C THR A 212 -27.29 20.40 14.72
N SER A 213 -26.44 20.26 15.74
CA SER A 213 -25.04 19.88 15.55
C SER A 213 -24.63 18.72 16.44
N ILE A 214 -23.83 17.80 15.91
CA ILE A 214 -23.12 16.77 16.67
C ILE A 214 -21.65 17.17 16.72
N THR A 215 -21.12 17.38 17.93
CA THR A 215 -19.71 17.66 18.19
C THR A 215 -19.07 16.45 18.85
N VAL A 216 -18.02 15.92 18.22
CA VAL A 216 -17.24 14.78 18.71
C VAL A 216 -16.10 15.31 19.58
N GLU A 217 -16.21 15.19 20.91
CA GLU A 217 -15.23 15.78 21.83
C GLU A 217 -13.85 15.15 21.69
N ASP A 218 -12.81 15.97 21.86
CA ASP A 218 -11.42 15.53 21.80
C ASP A 218 -11.07 14.43 22.81
N GLY A 219 -10.21 13.50 22.38
CA GLY A 219 -9.80 12.35 23.18
C GLY A 219 -10.89 11.33 23.46
N THR A 220 -12.07 11.46 22.84
CA THR A 220 -13.19 10.53 23.02
C THR A 220 -13.41 9.65 21.79
N GLU A 221 -13.89 8.43 22.02
CA GLU A 221 -14.35 7.53 20.97
C GLU A 221 -15.84 7.26 21.18
N ASN A 222 -16.62 7.50 20.13
CA ASN A 222 -18.07 7.46 20.16
C ASN A 222 -18.54 6.45 19.11
N THR A 223 -19.50 5.60 19.46
CA THR A 223 -19.99 4.52 18.60
C THR A 223 -21.50 4.59 18.48
N ILE A 224 -22.00 4.51 17.24
CA ILE A 224 -23.43 4.44 16.93
C ILE A 224 -23.67 3.24 16.01
N THR A 225 -24.59 2.36 16.39
CA THR A 225 -24.91 1.14 15.64
C THR A 225 -26.41 0.91 15.53
N ASP A 226 -26.87 0.22 14.49
CA ASP A 226 -28.24 -0.31 14.40
C ASP A 226 -28.30 -1.81 14.81
N GLY A 227 -29.46 -2.44 14.60
CA GLY A 227 -29.64 -3.88 14.75
C GLY A 227 -29.46 -4.65 13.44
N ASN A 228 -29.58 -5.97 13.52
CA ASN A 228 -29.53 -6.86 12.34
C ASN A 228 -30.88 -6.98 11.62
N THR A 229 -31.82 -6.07 11.88
CA THR A 229 -33.16 -6.12 11.29
C THR A 229 -33.55 -4.72 10.88
N ALA A 230 -34.03 -4.59 9.65
CA ALA A 230 -34.47 -3.32 9.13
C ALA A 230 -35.58 -2.72 9.99
N TYR A 231 -35.59 -1.39 10.11
CA TYR A 231 -36.64 -0.68 10.83
C TYR A 231 -38.00 -0.91 10.18
N SER A 232 -39.05 -0.85 11.00
CA SER A 232 -40.43 -1.10 10.58
C SER A 232 -41.40 -0.12 11.25
N GLY A 233 -42.67 -0.16 10.83
CA GLY A 233 -43.70 0.71 11.40
C GLY A 233 -43.42 2.18 11.07
N GLU A 234 -43.41 3.04 12.09
CA GLU A 234 -43.20 4.48 11.93
C GLU A 234 -41.76 4.87 11.55
N TYR A 235 -40.79 3.97 11.76
CA TYR A 235 -39.37 4.17 11.42
C TYR A 235 -38.96 3.50 10.11
N LEU A 236 -39.91 2.95 9.36
CA LEU A 236 -39.63 2.40 8.04
C LEU A 236 -38.91 3.45 7.17
N ASP A 237 -37.87 3.00 6.46
CA ASP A 237 -37.01 3.81 5.58
C ASP A 237 -36.20 4.94 6.25
N THR A 238 -36.17 5.00 7.58
CA THR A 238 -35.31 5.96 8.31
C THR A 238 -33.87 5.45 8.45
N ALA A 239 -32.91 6.38 8.53
CA ALA A 239 -31.50 6.08 8.81
C ALA A 239 -31.22 5.86 10.29
N LEU A 240 -30.03 5.33 10.60
CA LEU A 240 -29.53 5.21 11.97
C LEU A 240 -29.39 6.58 12.66
N ILE A 241 -28.93 7.58 11.91
CA ILE A 241 -29.01 9.01 12.26
C ILE A 241 -29.91 9.67 11.22
N GLU A 242 -31.10 10.05 11.64
CA GLU A 242 -32.11 10.67 10.78
C GLU A 242 -32.38 12.10 11.24
N ALA A 243 -32.30 13.07 10.32
CA ALA A 243 -32.66 14.44 10.58
C ALA A 243 -33.68 14.98 9.56
N LYS A 244 -34.76 15.58 10.04
CA LYS A 244 -35.74 16.23 9.18
C LYS A 244 -35.34 17.66 8.81
N ASP A 245 -34.48 18.28 9.62
CA ASP A 245 -33.87 19.59 9.39
C ASP A 245 -32.33 19.51 9.40
N ASP A 246 -31.67 20.66 9.26
CA ASP A 246 -30.22 20.77 9.06
C ASP A 246 -29.43 20.09 10.18
N ILE A 247 -28.40 19.34 9.78
CA ILE A 247 -27.48 18.69 10.72
C ILE A 247 -26.02 18.97 10.37
N THR A 248 -25.26 19.39 11.38
CA THR A 248 -23.82 19.66 11.26
C THR A 248 -22.99 18.72 12.12
N PHE A 249 -22.02 18.04 11.53
CA PHE A 249 -20.99 17.29 12.25
C PHE A 249 -19.74 18.15 12.44
N LYS A 250 -19.19 18.12 13.66
CA LYS A 250 -18.04 18.90 14.12
C LYS A 250 -17.10 18.02 14.94
N GLY A 251 -15.82 18.37 14.94
CA GLY A 251 -14.86 17.86 15.93
C GLY A 251 -14.74 18.83 17.09
N GLY A 252 -14.14 18.38 18.19
CA GLY A 252 -13.56 19.26 19.20
C GLY A 252 -12.44 20.13 18.62
N ASP A 253 -11.91 21.02 19.45
CA ASP A 253 -10.94 22.04 19.05
C ASP A 253 -9.63 21.43 18.51
N LEU A 254 -9.21 20.27 19.01
CA LEU A 254 -8.04 19.54 18.54
C LEU A 254 -8.35 18.56 17.39
N GLY A 255 -9.62 18.29 17.11
CA GLY A 255 -10.05 17.35 16.06
C GLY A 255 -9.66 15.89 16.32
N THR A 256 -9.43 15.50 17.57
CA THR A 256 -8.97 14.14 17.95
C THR A 256 -10.10 13.18 18.28
N GLY A 257 -11.31 13.69 18.51
CA GLY A 257 -12.50 12.88 18.77
C GLY A 257 -12.87 11.97 17.58
N ILE A 258 -13.25 10.72 17.87
CA ILE A 258 -13.63 9.71 16.89
C ILE A 258 -15.13 9.41 17.01
N LEU A 259 -15.83 9.34 15.87
CA LEU A 259 -17.19 8.86 15.73
C LEU A 259 -17.23 7.68 14.76
N ASN A 260 -17.52 6.50 15.28
CA ASN A 260 -17.72 5.27 14.54
C ASN A 260 -19.22 5.01 14.33
N ILE A 261 -19.65 4.89 13.08
CA ILE A 261 -21.03 4.60 12.71
C ILE A 261 -21.05 3.27 11.95
N THR A 262 -21.76 2.27 12.47
CA THR A 262 -21.97 0.99 11.76
C THR A 262 -23.46 0.78 11.53
N ALA A 263 -23.90 0.89 10.27
CA ALA A 263 -25.26 0.63 9.85
C ALA A 263 -25.34 -0.73 9.15
N ASN A 264 -25.85 -1.74 9.86
CA ASN A 264 -25.96 -3.11 9.40
C ASN A 264 -27.10 -3.29 8.39
N THR A 265 -28.21 -2.57 8.55
CA THR A 265 -29.42 -2.76 7.74
C THR A 265 -29.95 -1.49 7.10
N GLN A 266 -29.79 -0.34 7.77
CA GLN A 266 -30.30 0.95 7.33
C GLN A 266 -29.21 1.79 6.64
N ASN A 267 -29.59 2.94 6.08
CA ASN A 267 -28.62 3.99 5.75
C ASN A 267 -28.01 4.56 7.03
N ALA A 268 -26.76 5.03 6.97
CA ALA A 268 -26.10 5.53 8.18
C ALA A 268 -26.58 6.93 8.58
N VAL A 269 -26.49 7.92 7.69
CA VAL A 269 -26.90 9.30 7.97
C VAL A 269 -27.79 9.84 6.84
N ILE A 270 -29.03 10.22 7.18
CA ILE A 270 -29.96 10.88 6.26
C ILE A 270 -30.42 12.22 6.84
N CYS A 271 -30.45 13.25 6.00
CA CYS A 271 -31.06 14.54 6.30
C CYS A 271 -32.01 14.98 5.18
N ASN A 272 -33.20 15.46 5.54
CA ASN A 272 -34.17 16.02 4.60
C ASN A 272 -33.83 17.44 4.10
N ASN A 273 -32.84 18.10 4.70
CA ASN A 273 -32.30 19.38 4.27
C ASN A 273 -30.78 19.25 4.02
N ASP A 274 -29.98 20.06 4.71
CA ASP A 274 -28.54 20.18 4.49
C ASP A 274 -27.72 19.40 5.54
N ILE A 275 -26.75 18.62 5.05
CA ILE A 275 -25.71 18.02 5.90
C ILE A 275 -24.44 18.85 5.75
N LYS A 276 -23.85 19.25 6.88
CA LYS A 276 -22.55 19.93 6.89
C LYS A 276 -21.55 19.18 7.75
N ILE A 277 -20.33 19.00 7.27
CA ILE A 277 -19.24 18.37 8.00
C ILE A 277 -18.09 19.38 8.05
N THR A 278 -17.75 19.82 9.26
CA THR A 278 -16.75 20.88 9.47
C THR A 278 -15.49 20.40 10.18
N GLY A 279 -15.52 19.22 10.79
CA GLY A 279 -14.40 18.64 11.52
C GLY A 279 -14.76 17.30 12.16
N GLY A 280 -13.80 16.71 12.88
CA GLY A 280 -13.92 15.42 13.56
C GLY A 280 -13.41 14.24 12.73
N ASN A 281 -13.15 13.11 13.38
CA ASN A 281 -12.77 11.86 12.73
C ASN A 281 -13.99 10.94 12.67
N ILE A 282 -14.60 10.80 11.49
CA ILE A 282 -15.86 10.09 11.29
C ILE A 282 -15.60 8.85 10.42
N ASN A 283 -15.85 7.68 11.00
CA ASN A 283 -15.76 6.40 10.33
C ASN A 283 -17.17 5.86 10.10
N ILE A 284 -17.53 5.51 8.86
CA ILE A 284 -18.86 4.99 8.52
C ILE A 284 -18.71 3.67 7.77
N ASN A 285 -19.36 2.64 8.29
CA ASN A 285 -19.53 1.36 7.62
C ASN A 285 -21.02 1.09 7.41
N THR A 286 -21.42 0.82 6.17
CA THR A 286 -22.75 0.25 5.90
C THR A 286 -22.57 -1.18 5.42
N LEU A 287 -23.37 -2.14 5.88
CA LEU A 287 -23.12 -3.57 5.61
C LEU A 287 -24.24 -4.28 4.83
N ASN A 288 -25.31 -3.56 4.45
CA ASN A 288 -26.43 -4.16 3.72
C ASN A 288 -26.15 -4.17 2.20
N GLU A 289 -25.51 -5.24 1.74
CA GLU A 289 -25.21 -5.47 0.31
C GLU A 289 -26.48 -5.61 -0.56
N THR A 290 -27.60 -6.05 0.03
CA THR A 290 -28.84 -6.31 -0.72
C THR A 290 -29.53 -5.02 -1.11
N ASP A 291 -29.70 -4.12 -0.13
CA ASP A 291 -30.38 -2.83 -0.35
C ASP A 291 -29.42 -1.71 -0.76
N LYS A 292 -28.10 -1.97 -0.73
CA LYS A 292 -27.04 -1.03 -1.07
C LYS A 292 -27.21 0.30 -0.32
N THR A 293 -27.12 0.22 1.00
CA THR A 293 -27.34 1.36 1.89
C THR A 293 -26.28 2.44 1.72
N ASP A 294 -26.74 3.70 1.63
CA ASP A 294 -25.93 4.91 1.52
C ASP A 294 -25.30 5.27 2.89
N ALA A 295 -24.08 5.79 2.89
CA ALA A 295 -23.41 6.25 4.11
C ALA A 295 -23.89 7.64 4.53
N ILE A 296 -23.81 8.65 3.66
CA ILE A 296 -24.26 10.01 3.93
C ILE A 296 -25.16 10.49 2.82
N LYS A 297 -26.39 10.87 3.16
CA LYS A 297 -27.38 11.34 2.19
C LYS A 297 -28.12 12.57 2.67
N GLY A 298 -27.76 13.72 2.11
CA GLY A 298 -28.55 14.95 2.19
C GLY A 298 -29.62 14.96 1.10
N LYS A 299 -30.77 15.54 1.39
CA LYS A 299 -31.77 15.79 0.35
C LYS A 299 -31.45 17.07 -0.39
N THR A 300 -31.20 18.17 0.32
CA THR A 300 -30.93 19.48 -0.29
C THR A 300 -29.45 19.61 -0.65
N SER A 301 -28.54 19.47 0.30
CA SER A 301 -27.10 19.50 0.01
C SER A 301 -26.27 18.68 0.97
N VAL A 302 -25.03 18.37 0.57
CA VAL A 302 -23.98 17.91 1.49
C VAL A 302 -22.74 18.79 1.31
N THR A 303 -22.27 19.40 2.40
CA THR A 303 -21.07 20.24 2.41
C THR A 303 -20.00 19.64 3.31
N VAL A 304 -18.79 19.44 2.80
CA VAL A 304 -17.60 19.04 3.59
C VAL A 304 -16.57 20.16 3.57
N LYS A 305 -16.25 20.71 4.74
CA LYS A 305 -15.27 21.78 4.92
C LYS A 305 -13.98 21.32 5.60
N GLY A 306 -14.02 20.20 6.31
CA GLY A 306 -12.90 19.71 7.12
C GLY A 306 -13.22 18.39 7.82
N GLY A 307 -12.27 17.90 8.61
CA GLY A 307 -12.34 16.61 9.30
C GLY A 307 -11.78 15.45 8.47
N LYS A 308 -11.72 14.27 9.09
CA LYS A 308 -11.33 13.02 8.45
C LYS A 308 -12.55 12.12 8.30
N LEU A 309 -12.86 11.72 7.08
CA LEU A 309 -14.00 10.87 6.75
C LEU A 309 -13.49 9.57 6.14
N VAL A 310 -13.69 8.46 6.83
CA VAL A 310 -13.38 7.12 6.31
C VAL A 310 -14.68 6.34 6.11
N ILE A 311 -15.06 6.12 4.86
CA ILE A 311 -16.34 5.50 4.49
C ILE A 311 -16.08 4.18 3.76
N ASP A 312 -16.74 3.11 4.22
CA ASP A 312 -16.95 1.86 3.48
C ASP A 312 -18.48 1.63 3.35
N SER A 313 -19.04 1.92 2.18
CA SER A 313 -20.47 1.88 1.91
C SER A 313 -20.84 0.83 0.85
N GLU A 314 -21.98 0.17 1.00
CA GLU A 314 -22.54 -0.74 -0.01
C GLU A 314 -23.35 0.02 -1.07
N GLY A 315 -23.92 1.16 -0.70
CA GLY A 315 -24.50 2.15 -1.60
C GLY A 315 -23.54 3.28 -1.92
N ASP A 316 -24.06 4.51 -1.99
CA ASP A 316 -23.28 5.70 -2.22
C ASP A 316 -22.53 6.15 -0.96
N GLY A 317 -21.34 6.71 -1.13
CA GLY A 317 -20.54 7.24 -0.02
C GLY A 317 -21.11 8.57 0.48
N ILE A 318 -21.06 9.60 -0.37
CA ILE A 318 -21.64 10.92 -0.11
C ILE A 318 -22.65 11.26 -1.21
N LYS A 319 -23.87 11.60 -0.81
CA LYS A 319 -24.99 11.79 -1.73
C LYS A 319 -25.80 13.04 -1.43
N SER A 320 -26.09 13.83 -2.46
CA SER A 320 -27.23 14.75 -2.44
C SER A 320 -28.29 14.30 -3.45
N SER A 321 -29.51 14.04 -2.95
CA SER A 321 -30.60 13.49 -3.79
C SER A 321 -31.47 14.52 -4.51
N LYS A 322 -31.34 15.81 -4.18
CA LYS A 322 -32.05 16.92 -4.85
C LYS A 322 -31.20 18.17 -5.13
N GLY A 323 -30.01 18.32 -4.55
CA GLY A 323 -29.18 19.49 -4.80
C GLY A 323 -27.69 19.15 -4.94
N GLU A 324 -26.83 19.95 -4.32
CA GLU A 324 -25.40 19.95 -4.60
C GLU A 324 -24.58 19.19 -3.55
N VAL A 325 -23.36 18.82 -3.95
CA VAL A 325 -22.32 18.38 -3.01
C VAL A 325 -21.13 19.32 -3.18
N GLU A 326 -20.70 19.93 -2.08
CA GLU A 326 -19.55 20.84 -2.04
C GLU A 326 -18.48 20.30 -1.10
N ILE A 327 -17.25 20.18 -1.59
CA ILE A 327 -16.09 19.77 -0.80
C ILE A 327 -15.01 20.84 -0.91
N SER A 328 -14.73 21.52 0.19
CA SER A 328 -13.74 22.59 0.29
C SER A 328 -12.52 22.24 1.16
N GLY A 329 -12.57 21.09 1.86
CA GLY A 329 -11.49 20.62 2.72
C GLY A 329 -11.76 19.24 3.32
N GLY A 330 -10.83 18.77 4.14
CA GLY A 330 -10.89 17.48 4.84
C GLY A 330 -10.04 16.37 4.20
N GLU A 331 -9.84 15.28 4.94
CA GLU A 331 -9.24 14.03 4.47
C GLU A 331 -10.36 13.01 4.24
N ILE A 332 -10.62 12.60 3.01
CA ILE A 332 -11.80 11.81 2.63
C ILE A 332 -11.35 10.53 1.95
N LEU A 333 -11.61 9.38 2.57
CA LEU A 333 -11.33 8.05 2.01
C LEU A 333 -12.63 7.26 1.88
N ILE A 334 -13.13 7.12 0.66
CA ILE A 334 -14.39 6.42 0.36
C ILE A 334 -14.11 5.15 -0.46
N LYS A 335 -14.68 4.03 0.01
CA LYS A 335 -14.97 2.84 -0.78
C LYS A 335 -16.49 2.71 -0.84
N ALA A 336 -17.05 2.76 -2.04
CA ALA A 336 -18.50 2.67 -2.25
C ALA A 336 -18.87 1.52 -3.19
N GLY A 337 -19.97 0.83 -2.90
CA GLY A 337 -20.60 -0.17 -3.77
C GLY A 337 -21.44 0.43 -4.90
N SER A 338 -21.65 1.75 -4.90
CA SER A 338 -22.25 2.54 -5.98
C SER A 338 -21.37 3.78 -6.25
N ASP A 339 -21.86 5.00 -6.02
CA ASP A 339 -21.12 6.23 -6.30
C ASP A 339 -20.31 6.63 -5.07
N ALA A 340 -19.01 6.89 -5.22
CA ALA A 340 -18.26 7.40 -4.07
C ALA A 340 -18.77 8.79 -3.67
N ILE A 341 -18.98 9.68 -4.65
CA ILE A 341 -19.59 11.00 -4.43
C ILE A 341 -20.62 11.29 -5.54
N GLN A 342 -21.87 11.54 -5.15
CA GLN A 342 -23.00 11.81 -6.04
C GLN A 342 -23.73 13.11 -5.69
N ALA A 343 -23.93 13.98 -6.68
CA ALA A 343 -24.77 15.17 -6.56
C ALA A 343 -25.88 15.20 -7.61
N GLU A 344 -27.10 15.55 -7.22
CA GLU A 344 -28.19 15.70 -8.19
C GLU A 344 -27.96 16.89 -9.13
N THR A 345 -27.45 18.02 -8.62
CA THR A 345 -27.34 19.26 -9.43
C THR A 345 -25.91 19.61 -9.80
N THR A 346 -25.01 19.74 -8.84
CA THR A 346 -23.61 20.06 -9.08
C THR A 346 -22.74 19.46 -7.99
N LEU A 347 -21.60 18.91 -8.41
CA LEU A 347 -20.53 18.49 -7.51
C LEU A 347 -19.36 19.46 -7.68
N THR A 348 -18.99 20.16 -6.61
CA THR A 348 -17.86 21.08 -6.61
C THR A 348 -16.81 20.61 -5.60
N VAL A 349 -15.57 20.45 -6.08
CA VAL A 349 -14.41 20.20 -5.23
C VAL A 349 -13.44 21.37 -5.38
N SER A 350 -13.24 22.11 -4.28
CA SER A 350 -12.35 23.27 -4.19
C SER A 350 -11.16 23.06 -3.25
N GLY A 351 -11.14 21.93 -2.52
CA GLY A 351 -10.03 21.56 -1.65
C GLY A 351 -10.19 20.16 -1.06
N GLY A 352 -9.30 19.80 -0.13
CA GLY A 352 -9.27 18.51 0.55
C GLY A 352 -8.31 17.49 -0.05
N ASP A 353 -8.09 16.41 0.69
CA ASP A 353 -7.31 15.24 0.29
C ASP A 353 -8.25 14.05 0.12
N ILE A 354 -8.55 13.65 -1.12
CA ILE A 354 -9.71 12.83 -1.46
C ILE A 354 -9.29 11.55 -2.19
N SER A 355 -9.74 10.40 -1.71
CA SER A 355 -9.74 9.11 -2.40
C SER A 355 -11.17 8.61 -2.54
N ALA A 356 -11.79 8.80 -3.71
CA ALA A 356 -13.17 8.44 -4.01
C ALA A 356 -13.23 7.19 -4.92
N CYS A 357 -13.27 5.99 -4.32
CA CYS A 357 -13.31 4.72 -5.05
C CYS A 357 -14.73 4.16 -5.06
N GLY A 358 -15.43 4.19 -6.21
CA GLY A 358 -16.79 3.67 -6.37
C GLY A 358 -16.94 2.77 -7.59
N ASP A 359 -18.15 2.26 -7.85
CA ASP A 359 -18.53 1.83 -9.20
C ASP A 359 -18.39 3.03 -10.15
N ARG A 360 -18.74 4.22 -9.65
CA ARG A 360 -18.38 5.53 -10.20
C ARG A 360 -17.72 6.39 -9.13
N GLY A 361 -16.58 7.00 -9.43
CA GLY A 361 -15.82 7.81 -8.47
C GLY A 361 -16.53 9.12 -8.15
N LEU A 362 -16.76 9.95 -9.18
CA LEU A 362 -17.48 11.21 -9.08
C LEU A 362 -18.67 11.19 -10.05
N ARG A 363 -19.86 11.51 -9.55
CA ARG A 363 -21.08 11.55 -10.36
C ARG A 363 -21.90 12.81 -10.09
N SER A 364 -22.42 13.42 -11.15
CA SER A 364 -23.51 14.39 -11.04
C SER A 364 -24.46 14.26 -12.22
N GLU A 365 -25.75 14.61 -12.06
CA GLU A 365 -26.64 14.79 -13.22
C GLU A 365 -26.36 16.12 -13.95
N GLY A 366 -25.90 17.15 -13.22
CA GLY A 366 -25.45 18.42 -13.77
C GLY A 366 -23.94 18.46 -13.97
N ASN A 367 -23.22 19.39 -13.32
CA ASN A 367 -21.79 19.61 -13.56
C ASN A 367 -20.91 19.00 -12.45
N VAL A 368 -19.70 18.57 -12.81
CA VAL A 368 -18.62 18.26 -11.87
C VAL A 368 -17.50 19.29 -12.06
N ASN A 369 -17.22 20.08 -11.03
CA ASN A 369 -16.22 21.15 -11.04
C ASN A 369 -15.07 20.79 -10.10
N ILE A 370 -13.84 20.79 -10.62
CA ILE A 370 -12.62 20.65 -9.82
C ILE A 370 -11.83 21.95 -9.92
N THR A 371 -11.78 22.66 -8.80
CA THR A 371 -11.10 23.96 -8.66
C THR A 371 -9.94 23.92 -7.68
N GLY A 372 -9.82 22.83 -6.89
CA GLY A 372 -8.71 22.60 -5.97
C GLY A 372 -8.73 21.19 -5.38
N GLY A 373 -7.70 20.87 -4.58
CA GLY A 373 -7.62 19.63 -3.78
C GLY A 373 -6.67 18.57 -4.35
N ASN A 374 -6.36 17.55 -3.57
CA ASN A 374 -5.53 16.41 -3.97
C ASN A 374 -6.43 15.18 -4.12
N ILE A 375 -6.83 14.87 -5.35
CA ILE A 375 -7.96 13.99 -5.67
C ILE A 375 -7.47 12.77 -6.45
N LEU A 376 -7.78 11.58 -5.91
CA LEU A 376 -7.91 10.35 -6.66
C LEU A 376 -9.38 9.94 -6.69
N ALA A 377 -9.99 9.86 -7.87
CA ALA A 377 -11.31 9.26 -8.02
C ALA A 377 -11.25 8.10 -9.00
N THR A 378 -11.66 6.90 -8.56
CA THR A 378 -11.61 5.69 -9.39
C THR A 378 -12.99 5.07 -9.57
N ALA A 379 -13.20 4.43 -10.73
CA ALA A 379 -14.47 3.86 -11.14
C ALA A 379 -14.29 2.54 -11.89
N THR A 380 -15.30 1.67 -11.85
CA THR A 380 -15.38 0.45 -12.67
C THR A 380 -16.30 0.60 -13.87
N ASP A 381 -17.36 1.39 -13.77
CA ASP A 381 -18.46 1.37 -14.72
C ASP A 381 -18.22 2.30 -15.91
N ASN A 382 -17.95 3.57 -15.62
CA ASN A 382 -17.64 4.58 -16.62
C ASN A 382 -16.75 5.69 -16.05
N GLN A 383 -16.15 6.46 -16.96
CA GLN A 383 -15.53 7.73 -16.65
C GLN A 383 -16.58 8.73 -16.11
N CYS A 384 -16.13 9.75 -15.36
CA CYS A 384 -16.99 10.88 -14.96
C CYS A 384 -17.45 11.69 -16.20
N GLU A 385 -18.67 11.44 -16.67
CA GLU A 385 -19.22 12.02 -17.92
C GLU A 385 -19.43 13.54 -17.86
N LYS A 386 -19.61 14.10 -16.66
CA LYS A 386 -19.95 15.51 -16.44
C LYS A 386 -18.75 16.39 -16.07
N LEU A 387 -17.55 15.82 -16.06
CA LEU A 387 -16.30 16.54 -15.90
C LEU A 387 -15.87 17.11 -17.26
N THR A 388 -16.40 18.27 -17.64
CA THR A 388 -16.17 18.87 -18.96
C THR A 388 -15.05 19.93 -18.97
N SER A 389 -14.74 20.51 -17.82
CA SER A 389 -13.63 21.43 -17.60
C SER A 389 -13.21 21.44 -16.14
N THR A 390 -11.96 21.80 -15.87
CA THR A 390 -11.42 22.00 -14.52
C THR A 390 -10.61 23.29 -14.47
N ASP A 391 -10.60 23.95 -13.31
CA ASP A 391 -9.73 25.10 -13.07
C ASP A 391 -8.37 24.64 -12.52
N GLN A 392 -8.36 23.57 -11.71
CA GLN A 392 -7.13 22.87 -11.34
C GLN A 392 -6.79 21.80 -12.39
N ALA A 393 -5.50 21.62 -12.70
CA ALA A 393 -5.07 20.64 -13.67
C ALA A 393 -5.47 19.21 -13.24
N ALA A 394 -5.98 18.43 -14.20
CA ALA A 394 -6.40 17.06 -13.99
C ALA A 394 -5.90 16.14 -15.12
N VAL A 395 -5.78 14.86 -14.80
CA VAL A 395 -5.50 13.77 -15.73
C VAL A 395 -6.66 12.79 -15.62
N VAL A 396 -7.23 12.38 -16.75
CA VAL A 396 -8.30 11.38 -16.78
C VAL A 396 -7.90 10.18 -17.62
N LEU A 397 -7.98 9.00 -17.03
CA LEU A 397 -7.42 7.75 -17.53
C LEU A 397 -8.53 6.72 -17.72
N ASP A 398 -8.50 6.06 -18.88
CA ASP A 398 -9.35 4.93 -19.25
C ASP A 398 -8.43 3.74 -19.61
N PHE A 399 -8.35 2.78 -18.70
CA PHE A 399 -7.42 1.66 -18.78
C PHE A 399 -7.99 0.50 -19.62
N THR A 400 -7.11 -0.13 -20.41
CA THR A 400 -7.46 -1.30 -21.23
C THR A 400 -7.83 -2.52 -20.38
N LYS A 401 -7.14 -2.75 -19.26
CA LYS A 401 -7.48 -3.77 -18.26
C LYS A 401 -8.02 -3.14 -16.99
N GLN A 402 -8.82 -3.89 -16.25
CA GLN A 402 -9.25 -3.54 -14.91
C GLN A 402 -8.16 -3.89 -13.90
N TRP A 403 -7.73 -2.90 -13.13
CA TRP A 403 -6.76 -3.07 -12.05
C TRP A 403 -7.45 -3.54 -10.77
N SER A 404 -6.82 -4.48 -10.07
CA SER A 404 -7.26 -4.92 -8.74
C SER A 404 -7.14 -3.79 -7.70
N LYS A 405 -7.86 -3.89 -6.58
CA LYS A 405 -7.64 -3.00 -5.42
C LYS A 405 -6.18 -3.09 -4.94
N ASN A 406 -5.71 -2.09 -4.19
CA ASN A 406 -4.33 -2.00 -3.70
C ASN A 406 -3.28 -1.87 -4.83
N ASN A 407 -3.72 -1.48 -6.04
CA ASN A 407 -2.84 -0.99 -7.09
C ASN A 407 -2.90 0.54 -7.08
N PRO A 408 -1.93 1.25 -6.47
CA PRO A 408 -1.93 2.71 -6.40
C PRO A 408 -1.81 3.35 -7.78
N ILE A 409 -2.26 4.60 -7.88
CA ILE A 409 -1.97 5.45 -9.03
C ILE A 409 -0.96 6.50 -8.61
N ALA A 410 0.14 6.53 -9.37
CA ALA A 410 1.20 7.50 -9.17
C ALA A 410 1.55 8.23 -10.47
N LEU A 411 1.92 9.51 -10.35
CA LEU A 411 2.38 10.34 -11.46
C LEU A 411 3.82 10.79 -11.19
N THR A 412 4.68 10.66 -12.19
CA THR A 412 6.02 11.26 -12.13
C THR A 412 6.22 12.31 -13.21
N ASP A 413 7.07 13.29 -12.90
CA ASP A 413 7.54 14.26 -13.88
C ASP A 413 8.59 13.65 -14.84
N SER A 414 9.08 14.46 -15.78
CA SER A 414 10.15 14.03 -16.70
C SER A 414 11.48 13.65 -16.03
N GLY A 415 11.70 14.10 -14.78
CA GLY A 415 12.85 13.76 -13.95
C GLY A 415 12.64 12.49 -13.11
N LYS A 416 11.51 11.79 -13.27
CA LYS A 416 11.08 10.65 -12.45
C LYS A 416 10.80 11.00 -10.98
N ASN A 417 10.59 12.26 -10.64
CA ASN A 417 10.13 12.65 -9.31
C ASN A 417 8.65 12.32 -9.17
N VAL A 418 8.24 11.71 -8.05
CA VAL A 418 6.82 11.44 -7.76
C VAL A 418 6.13 12.74 -7.37
N ILE A 419 5.09 13.09 -8.13
CA ILE A 419 4.27 14.31 -7.96
C ILE A 419 2.89 13.97 -7.37
N PHE A 420 2.48 12.72 -7.52
CA PHE A 420 1.23 12.20 -6.96
C PHE A 420 1.41 10.72 -6.69
N ASP A 421 0.92 10.25 -5.54
CA ASP A 421 0.82 8.83 -5.21
C ASP A 421 -0.34 8.63 -4.24
N LYS A 422 -1.36 7.89 -4.67
CA LYS A 422 -2.49 7.50 -3.83
C LYS A 422 -2.91 6.06 -4.11
N ASN A 423 -3.18 5.34 -3.04
CA ASN A 423 -3.63 3.96 -3.12
C ASN A 423 -5.13 3.83 -3.43
N THR A 424 -5.54 2.69 -3.98
CA THR A 424 -6.91 2.39 -4.39
C THR A 424 -7.57 1.37 -3.45
N ARG A 425 -8.81 1.65 -3.02
CA ARG A 425 -9.53 0.78 -2.08
C ARG A 425 -10.48 -0.22 -2.74
N LYS A 426 -10.69 -0.07 -4.04
CA LYS A 426 -11.57 -0.88 -4.89
C LYS A 426 -10.87 -1.11 -6.24
N LYS A 427 -11.26 -2.18 -6.94
CA LYS A 427 -10.87 -2.41 -8.34
C LYS A 427 -11.33 -1.24 -9.22
N TYR A 428 -10.64 -0.97 -10.31
CA TYR A 428 -10.94 0.18 -11.18
C TYR A 428 -10.51 -0.03 -12.63
N ARG A 429 -11.20 0.67 -13.53
CA ARG A 429 -10.87 0.80 -14.95
C ARG A 429 -10.68 2.27 -15.35
N TYR A 430 -11.26 3.19 -14.60
CA TYR A 430 -11.15 4.62 -14.86
C TYR A 430 -10.57 5.32 -13.64
N ALA A 431 -9.80 6.36 -13.88
CA ALA A 431 -9.25 7.20 -12.84
C ALA A 431 -9.23 8.68 -13.23
N ILE A 432 -9.50 9.54 -12.24
CA ILE A 432 -9.27 10.97 -12.30
C ILE A 432 -8.24 11.30 -11.23
N VAL A 433 -7.17 11.97 -11.65
CA VAL A 433 -6.14 12.50 -10.78
C VAL A 433 -6.15 14.02 -10.92
N SER A 434 -6.26 14.74 -9.81
CA SER A 434 -6.03 16.18 -9.77
C SER A 434 -5.22 16.51 -8.53
N SER A 435 -4.23 17.38 -8.67
CA SER A 435 -3.38 17.80 -7.55
C SER A 435 -2.90 19.22 -7.81
N PRO A 436 -2.71 20.04 -6.76
CA PRO A 436 -2.11 21.37 -6.89
C PRO A 436 -0.67 21.32 -7.44
N GLU A 437 0.00 20.16 -7.38
CA GLU A 437 1.34 19.98 -7.93
C GLU A 437 1.35 19.70 -9.45
N LEU A 438 0.17 19.43 -10.04
CA LEU A 438 0.06 19.27 -11.49
C LEU A 438 0.07 20.63 -12.20
N THR A 439 0.86 20.72 -13.26
CA THR A 439 0.97 21.91 -14.11
C THR A 439 0.19 21.70 -15.41
N ASP A 440 -0.70 22.64 -15.74
CA ASP A 440 -1.48 22.61 -16.99
C ASP A 440 -0.57 22.51 -18.23
N GLY A 441 -0.88 21.56 -19.12
CA GLY A 441 -0.13 21.24 -20.32
C GLY A 441 1.15 20.43 -20.13
N ALA A 442 1.61 20.20 -18.89
CA ALA A 442 2.83 19.43 -18.62
C ALA A 442 2.60 17.91 -18.79
N PRO A 443 3.57 17.18 -19.38
CA PRO A 443 3.49 15.73 -19.50
C PRO A 443 3.89 15.02 -18.19
N TYR A 444 3.25 13.89 -17.94
CA TYR A 444 3.49 13.03 -16.79
C TYR A 444 3.57 11.57 -17.22
N ARG A 445 4.39 10.80 -16.51
CA ARG A 445 4.39 9.34 -16.60
C ARG A 445 3.38 8.80 -15.59
N VAL A 446 2.55 7.87 -16.01
CA VAL A 446 1.49 7.30 -15.18
C VAL A 446 1.88 5.89 -14.76
N TYR A 447 1.77 5.60 -13.48
CA TYR A 447 1.99 4.27 -12.92
C TYR A 447 0.70 3.79 -12.27
N ALA A 448 0.31 2.55 -12.58
CA ALA A 448 -0.76 1.83 -11.90
C ALA A 448 -0.15 0.56 -11.29
N GLY A 449 -0.36 0.32 -10.00
CA GLY A 449 0.30 -0.81 -9.32
C GLY A 449 1.83 -0.71 -9.29
N GLY A 450 2.38 0.50 -9.41
CA GLY A 450 3.82 0.72 -9.55
C GLY A 450 4.38 0.38 -10.92
N ILE A 451 3.54 0.04 -11.91
CA ILE A 451 3.92 -0.35 -13.26
C ILE A 451 3.59 0.81 -14.21
N GLU A 452 4.54 1.24 -15.02
CA GLU A 452 4.31 2.32 -15.99
C GLU A 452 3.24 1.92 -17.01
N THR A 453 2.32 2.84 -17.26
CA THR A 453 1.29 2.75 -18.29
C THR A 453 1.46 3.86 -19.31
N LYS A 454 1.03 3.58 -20.55
CA LYS A 454 1.13 4.51 -21.68
C LYS A 454 -0.19 4.59 -22.41
N ALA A 455 -0.44 5.75 -23.01
CA ALA A 455 -1.52 5.98 -23.97
C ALA A 455 -0.95 6.18 -25.38
N SER A 456 -1.83 6.38 -26.37
CA SER A 456 -1.44 6.69 -27.76
C SER A 456 -0.69 8.02 -27.92
N SER A 457 -0.72 8.89 -26.91
CA SER A 457 0.01 10.16 -26.86
C SER A 457 0.46 10.47 -25.42
N ASP A 458 1.40 11.41 -25.25
CA ASP A 458 1.87 11.83 -23.94
C ASP A 458 0.71 12.26 -23.05
N ILE A 459 0.65 11.69 -21.84
CA ILE A 459 -0.37 12.00 -20.86
C ILE A 459 -0.02 13.35 -20.23
N LYS A 460 -0.82 14.36 -20.51
CA LYS A 460 -0.67 15.74 -20.01
C LYS A 460 -1.78 16.10 -19.05
N ALA A 461 -1.44 16.82 -17.99
CA ALA A 461 -2.43 17.43 -17.11
C ALA A 461 -3.06 18.66 -17.79
N GLY A 462 -4.33 18.96 -17.52
CA GLY A 462 -4.97 20.18 -18.02
C GLY A 462 -6.49 20.07 -18.17
N LYS A 463 -7.05 20.76 -19.17
CA LYS A 463 -8.48 20.63 -19.55
C LYS A 463 -8.78 19.16 -19.86
N PRO A 464 -9.67 18.49 -19.10
CA PRO A 464 -9.70 17.05 -19.08
C PRO A 464 -10.21 16.47 -20.40
N ALA A 465 -9.30 15.87 -21.16
CA ALA A 465 -9.62 14.87 -22.17
C ALA A 465 -9.22 13.50 -21.60
N ALA A 466 -10.06 12.50 -21.84
CA ALA A 466 -9.75 11.13 -21.45
C ALA A 466 -8.59 10.59 -22.29
N TYR A 467 -7.54 10.10 -21.65
CA TYR A 467 -6.58 9.21 -22.31
C TYR A 467 -7.19 7.82 -22.33
N LYS A 468 -7.47 7.33 -23.53
CA LYS A 468 -8.03 5.99 -23.77
C LYS A 468 -6.93 4.98 -24.03
N ASP A 469 -7.30 3.71 -23.88
CA ASP A 469 -6.44 2.56 -24.12
C ASP A 469 -5.13 2.66 -23.33
N VAL A 470 -5.23 3.18 -22.10
CA VAL A 470 -4.08 3.31 -21.20
C VAL A 470 -3.71 1.91 -20.72
N ASN A 471 -2.50 1.47 -21.02
CA ASN A 471 -2.09 0.11 -20.68
C ASN A 471 -0.60 0.03 -20.31
N ASN A 472 -0.22 -1.00 -19.56
CA ASN A 472 1.18 -1.38 -19.37
C ASN A 472 1.71 -2.16 -20.58
N SER A 473 3.04 -2.27 -20.66
CA SER A 473 3.73 -3.21 -21.55
C SER A 473 4.53 -4.22 -20.73
N ASP A 474 4.97 -5.29 -21.38
CA ASP A 474 5.87 -6.28 -20.79
C ASP A 474 7.21 -5.72 -20.27
N SER A 475 7.67 -4.64 -20.88
CA SER A 475 8.91 -3.92 -20.61
C SER A 475 8.72 -2.61 -19.82
N ALA A 476 7.58 -2.46 -19.12
CA ALA A 476 7.25 -1.24 -18.39
C ALA A 476 8.28 -0.91 -17.28
N ASP A 477 8.62 0.37 -17.13
CA ASP A 477 9.37 0.87 -15.97
C ASP A 477 8.58 0.60 -14.68
N LEU A 478 9.27 0.31 -13.59
CA LEU A 478 8.66 -0.03 -12.29
C LEU A 478 9.09 0.95 -11.21
N LEU A 479 8.15 1.50 -10.43
CA LEU A 479 8.46 2.39 -9.29
C LEU A 479 9.20 1.65 -8.18
N TYR A 480 8.85 0.40 -7.95
CA TYR A 480 9.56 -0.48 -7.02
C TYR A 480 10.81 -1.12 -7.64
N GLY A 481 11.13 -0.86 -8.92
CA GLY A 481 12.23 -1.50 -9.63
C GLY A 481 13.60 -1.26 -9.00
N GLY A 482 13.77 -0.12 -8.32
CA GLY A 482 14.99 0.20 -7.58
C GLY A 482 15.31 -0.79 -6.45
N LEU A 483 14.35 -1.54 -5.93
CA LEU A 483 14.56 -2.61 -4.92
C LEU A 483 15.27 -3.84 -5.50
N PHE A 484 15.31 -3.97 -6.83
CA PHE A 484 15.95 -5.08 -7.51
C PHE A 484 17.18 -4.63 -8.30
N ASP A 485 17.76 -3.47 -7.96
CA ASP A 485 18.97 -2.98 -8.60
C ASP A 485 20.17 -3.86 -8.23
N GLN A 486 20.70 -4.58 -9.22
CA GLN A 486 21.86 -5.46 -9.06
C GLN A 486 23.19 -4.71 -8.97
N SER A 487 23.20 -3.38 -9.02
CA SER A 487 24.42 -2.58 -8.82
C SER A 487 24.82 -2.42 -7.34
N SER A 488 23.94 -2.80 -6.42
CA SER A 488 24.14 -2.70 -4.98
C SER A 488 23.53 -3.89 -4.22
N VAL A 489 23.84 -3.99 -2.92
CA VAL A 489 23.17 -4.93 -2.00
C VAL A 489 22.21 -4.13 -1.12
N HIS A 490 20.92 -4.44 -1.21
CA HIS A 490 19.84 -3.78 -0.48
C HIS A 490 19.83 -4.17 1.00
N ARG A 491 19.17 -3.36 1.83
CA ARG A 491 18.93 -3.67 3.24
C ARG A 491 17.46 -3.94 3.48
N ILE A 492 17.12 -5.14 3.93
CA ILE A 492 15.80 -5.46 4.49
C ILE A 492 15.97 -5.75 5.97
N GLU A 493 15.37 -4.93 6.82
CA GLU A 493 15.35 -5.18 8.26
C GLU A 493 13.98 -5.70 8.67
N VAL A 494 13.94 -6.78 9.44
CA VAL A 494 12.74 -7.36 10.03
C VAL A 494 12.73 -7.04 11.52
N GLU A 495 11.65 -6.45 11.99
CA GLU A 495 11.39 -6.24 13.41
C GLU A 495 10.31 -7.21 13.89
N MET A 496 10.69 -8.11 14.80
CA MET A 496 9.79 -9.16 15.30
C MET A 496 10.29 -9.69 16.65
N SER A 497 9.43 -9.65 17.68
CA SER A 497 9.77 -10.09 19.03
C SER A 497 9.71 -11.60 19.24
N ASN A 498 8.88 -12.31 18.47
CA ASN A 498 8.62 -13.76 18.59
C ASN A 498 9.32 -14.61 17.51
N TRP A 499 10.48 -14.15 17.01
CA TRP A 499 11.21 -14.81 15.92
C TRP A 499 11.48 -16.31 16.15
N SER A 500 11.91 -16.70 17.35
CA SER A 500 12.23 -18.11 17.65
C SER A 500 11.00 -19.03 17.62
N ASP A 501 9.85 -18.52 18.07
CA ASP A 501 8.58 -19.25 18.03
C ASP A 501 8.10 -19.43 16.59
N PHE A 502 8.17 -18.36 15.80
CA PHE A 502 7.91 -18.40 14.35
C PHE A 502 8.75 -19.46 13.64
N LEU A 503 10.07 -19.51 13.88
CA LEU A 503 10.94 -20.51 13.24
C LEU A 503 10.65 -21.96 13.69
N SER A 504 10.12 -22.16 14.90
CA SER A 504 9.73 -23.49 15.36
C SER A 504 8.56 -24.09 14.56
N HIS A 505 7.80 -23.25 13.86
CA HIS A 505 6.70 -23.59 12.95
C HIS A 505 7.10 -23.46 11.47
N SER A 506 8.40 -23.51 11.17
CA SER A 506 8.94 -23.31 9.81
C SER A 506 8.37 -24.26 8.75
N GLN A 507 7.86 -25.43 9.13
CA GLN A 507 7.28 -26.42 8.21
C GLN A 507 5.82 -26.16 7.88
N ASP A 508 5.13 -25.30 8.63
CA ASP A 508 3.69 -25.07 8.49
C ASP A 508 3.38 -24.06 7.37
N GLU A 509 4.38 -23.27 6.97
CA GLU A 509 4.26 -22.18 5.99
C GLU A 509 3.16 -21.14 6.34
N GLU A 510 2.91 -20.95 7.63
CA GLU A 510 1.95 -19.96 8.13
C GLU A 510 2.56 -18.55 8.22
N TYR A 511 1.70 -17.54 8.02
CA TYR A 511 2.10 -16.14 8.11
C TYR A 511 2.05 -15.65 9.56
N TYR A 512 3.11 -14.96 9.96
CA TYR A 512 3.24 -14.26 11.24
C TYR A 512 3.39 -12.75 11.00
N PRO A 513 2.90 -11.88 11.92
CA PRO A 513 3.08 -10.44 11.80
C PRO A 513 4.52 -10.03 12.15
N CYS A 514 5.05 -9.10 11.37
CA CYS A 514 6.32 -8.40 11.61
C CYS A 514 6.23 -6.98 11.03
N ASN A 515 7.19 -6.12 11.36
CA ASN A 515 7.44 -4.91 10.58
C ASN A 515 8.69 -5.13 9.73
N ILE A 516 8.77 -4.46 8.58
CA ILE A 516 9.97 -4.46 7.76
C ILE A 516 10.43 -3.03 7.45
N ILE A 517 11.73 -2.84 7.27
CA ILE A 517 12.31 -1.61 6.74
C ILE A 517 13.09 -1.96 5.48
N ILE A 518 12.67 -1.43 4.34
CA ILE A 518 13.31 -1.63 3.03
C ILE A 518 14.11 -0.38 2.72
N ASP A 519 15.45 -0.47 2.71
CA ASP A 519 16.36 0.64 2.41
C ASP A 519 16.06 1.94 3.22
N GLY A 520 15.58 1.78 4.46
CA GLY A 520 15.21 2.88 5.35
C GLY A 520 13.72 3.24 5.34
N GLU A 521 12.93 2.71 4.41
CA GLU A 521 11.48 2.92 4.33
C GLU A 521 10.74 1.85 5.16
N ARG A 522 10.09 2.28 6.25
CA ARG A 522 9.40 1.40 7.19
C ARG A 522 8.00 1.02 6.69
N ILE A 523 7.64 -0.23 6.89
CA ILE A 523 6.35 -0.83 6.56
C ILE A 523 5.93 -1.72 7.74
N ASP A 524 4.85 -1.35 8.44
CA ASP A 524 4.38 -2.08 9.63
C ASP A 524 3.42 -3.22 9.28
N ASN A 525 3.19 -4.18 10.18
CA ASN A 525 2.13 -5.19 10.06
C ASN A 525 2.18 -6.06 8.76
N VAL A 526 3.38 -6.43 8.34
CA VAL A 526 3.66 -7.31 7.21
C VAL A 526 3.55 -8.78 7.62
N GLY A 527 3.03 -9.63 6.74
CA GLY A 527 3.10 -11.08 6.91
C GLY A 527 4.45 -11.64 6.48
N ILE A 528 5.16 -12.31 7.39
CA ILE A 528 6.34 -13.13 7.07
C ILE A 528 5.99 -14.62 7.20
N ARG A 529 6.51 -15.43 6.29
CA ARG A 529 6.53 -16.90 6.44
C ARG A 529 7.79 -17.51 5.88
N THR A 530 8.14 -18.71 6.33
CA THR A 530 9.09 -19.57 5.62
C THR A 530 8.51 -20.05 4.29
N LYS A 531 9.38 -20.35 3.32
CA LYS A 531 8.98 -20.88 2.01
C LYS A 531 9.97 -21.92 1.49
N GLY A 532 9.47 -22.72 0.56
CA GLY A 532 10.25 -23.68 -0.23
C GLY A 532 9.98 -25.10 0.20
N HIS A 533 10.26 -26.06 -0.69
CA HIS A 533 10.08 -27.47 -0.39
C HIS A 533 11.37 -28.05 0.22
N SER A 534 12.33 -28.43 -0.63
CA SER A 534 13.61 -28.99 -0.18
C SER A 534 14.43 -28.00 0.65
N SER A 535 14.51 -26.73 0.21
CA SER A 535 15.28 -25.68 0.90
C SER A 535 14.73 -25.30 2.27
N ASN A 536 13.48 -25.66 2.58
CA ASN A 536 12.89 -25.51 3.92
C ASN A 536 13.13 -26.78 4.75
N MET A 537 12.74 -27.94 4.20
CA MET A 537 12.85 -29.24 4.86
C MET A 537 14.29 -29.53 5.32
N PHE A 538 15.29 -29.30 4.47
CA PHE A 538 16.69 -29.62 4.80
C PHE A 538 17.31 -28.64 5.80
N VAL A 539 16.89 -27.37 5.82
CA VAL A 539 17.32 -26.42 6.86
C VAL A 539 16.81 -26.88 8.23
N TYR A 540 15.54 -27.27 8.31
CA TYR A 540 14.95 -27.83 9.53
C TYR A 540 15.65 -29.12 9.97
N GLN A 541 15.83 -30.09 9.07
CA GLN A 541 16.48 -31.37 9.39
C GLN A 541 17.93 -31.21 9.85
N ALA A 542 18.65 -30.21 9.33
CA ALA A 542 20.02 -29.91 9.73
C ALA A 542 20.13 -29.14 11.05
N GLY A 543 19.01 -28.75 11.68
CA GLY A 543 18.99 -27.91 12.88
C GLY A 543 19.61 -26.53 12.62
N LYS A 544 19.40 -25.98 11.42
CA LYS A 544 19.86 -24.64 11.01
C LYS A 544 18.68 -23.67 10.97
N ASP A 545 18.95 -22.38 10.88
CA ASP A 545 17.93 -21.31 10.92
C ASP A 545 17.95 -20.38 9.71
N LYS A 546 18.81 -20.60 8.70
CA LYS A 546 18.82 -19.83 7.44
C LYS A 546 17.73 -20.29 6.46
N TYR A 547 16.47 -20.01 6.77
CA TYR A 547 15.35 -20.29 5.87
C TYR A 547 15.24 -19.26 4.75
N SER A 548 14.57 -19.61 3.66
CA SER A 548 14.03 -18.62 2.71
C SER A 548 12.74 -18.04 3.28
N PHE A 549 12.49 -16.75 3.08
CA PHE A 549 11.29 -16.08 3.58
C PHE A 549 10.47 -15.45 2.44
N ARG A 550 9.16 -15.43 2.63
CA ARG A 550 8.22 -14.66 1.82
C ARG A 550 7.60 -13.58 2.70
N PHE A 551 7.56 -12.36 2.18
CA PHE A 551 6.91 -11.22 2.79
C PHE A 551 5.69 -10.84 1.97
N LYS A 552 4.52 -10.81 2.62
CA LYS A 552 3.25 -10.38 2.05
C LYS A 552 2.82 -9.10 2.75
N LEU A 553 3.02 -7.98 2.07
CA LEU A 553 2.87 -6.64 2.65
C LEU A 553 1.40 -6.33 2.95
N ASP A 554 0.47 -6.90 2.18
CA ASP A 554 -0.97 -6.71 2.33
C ASP A 554 -1.67 -7.82 3.13
N LYS A 555 -0.91 -8.61 3.90
CA LYS A 555 -1.45 -9.77 4.62
C LYS A 555 -2.46 -9.38 5.69
N TYR A 556 -2.15 -8.33 6.46
CA TYR A 556 -2.95 -7.88 7.60
C TYR A 556 -3.55 -6.48 7.39
N ASP A 557 -3.02 -5.71 6.44
CA ASP A 557 -3.68 -4.52 5.88
C ASP A 557 -3.86 -4.69 4.37
N LYS A 558 -5.11 -4.88 3.93
CA LYS A 558 -5.45 -5.11 2.52
C LYS A 558 -5.14 -3.95 1.57
N TYR A 559 -4.72 -2.79 2.09
CA TYR A 559 -4.38 -1.58 1.32
C TYR A 559 -2.92 -1.15 1.53
N GLN A 560 -2.06 -2.08 1.92
CA GLN A 560 -0.65 -1.83 2.12
C GLN A 560 0.19 -2.38 0.97
N ASN A 561 1.15 -1.60 0.49
CA ASN A 561 2.08 -1.99 -0.57
C ASN A 561 3.37 -1.16 -0.46
N TYR A 562 4.41 -1.55 -1.18
CA TYR A 562 5.64 -0.80 -1.36
C TYR A 562 5.74 -0.31 -2.80
N LYS A 563 5.32 0.93 -3.05
CA LYS A 563 5.34 1.55 -4.40
C LYS A 563 4.61 0.68 -5.45
N GLY A 564 3.51 0.03 -5.05
CA GLY A 564 2.73 -0.92 -5.84
C GLY A 564 3.09 -2.40 -5.66
N LEU A 565 4.25 -2.72 -5.08
CA LEU A 565 4.67 -4.08 -4.80
C LEU A 565 3.95 -4.63 -3.56
N THR A 566 3.30 -5.79 -3.68
CA THR A 566 2.58 -6.42 -2.55
C THR A 566 3.32 -7.59 -1.94
N GLU A 567 4.21 -8.26 -2.68
CA GLU A 567 4.92 -9.43 -2.21
C GLU A 567 6.37 -9.52 -2.71
N ILE A 568 7.27 -9.90 -1.82
CA ILE A 568 8.68 -10.19 -2.12
C ILE A 568 9.12 -11.48 -1.43
N CYS A 569 10.21 -12.08 -1.91
CA CYS A 569 10.86 -13.17 -1.21
C CYS A 569 12.38 -13.00 -1.16
N VAL A 570 12.98 -13.60 -0.13
CA VAL A 570 14.43 -13.70 0.04
C VAL A 570 14.82 -15.17 0.04
N ASN A 571 15.65 -15.58 -0.91
CA ASN A 571 16.07 -16.98 -1.12
C ASN A 571 17.45 -17.22 -0.51
N ASN A 572 17.56 -18.31 0.24
CA ASN A 572 18.70 -18.61 1.12
C ASN A 572 19.96 -19.17 0.42
N PHE A 573 20.03 -19.16 -0.90
CA PHE A 573 21.11 -19.80 -1.68
C PHE A 573 21.29 -21.29 -1.37
N TYR A 574 20.19 -22.01 -1.15
CA TYR A 574 20.27 -23.44 -0.89
C TYR A 574 21.10 -24.18 -1.96
N SER A 575 22.09 -24.93 -1.50
CA SER A 575 23.10 -25.63 -2.32
C SER A 575 24.02 -24.76 -3.18
N ASP A 576 23.94 -23.42 -3.14
CA ASP A 576 24.76 -22.54 -3.97
C ASP A 576 25.85 -21.81 -3.16
N PRO A 577 27.09 -22.34 -3.10
CA PRO A 577 28.22 -21.64 -2.48
C PRO A 577 28.70 -20.41 -3.24
N SER A 578 28.30 -20.19 -4.50
CA SER A 578 28.70 -19.02 -5.26
C SER A 578 27.80 -17.80 -5.00
N CYS A 579 26.57 -18.03 -4.53
CA CYS A 579 25.50 -17.04 -4.45
C CYS A 579 25.16 -16.34 -5.77
N MET A 580 25.54 -16.91 -6.93
CA MET A 580 25.41 -16.28 -8.25
C MET A 580 24.62 -17.10 -9.28
N ARG A 581 24.26 -18.36 -8.98
CA ARG A 581 23.65 -19.25 -9.99
C ARG A 581 22.29 -18.73 -10.46
N ASP A 582 21.44 -18.30 -9.53
CA ASP A 582 20.16 -17.67 -9.87
C ASP A 582 20.35 -16.38 -10.68
N VAL A 583 21.15 -15.42 -10.18
CA VAL A 583 21.28 -14.11 -10.82
C VAL A 583 21.83 -14.21 -12.25
N LEU A 584 22.77 -15.12 -12.50
CA LEU A 584 23.30 -15.36 -13.84
C LEU A 584 22.24 -15.96 -14.77
N CYS A 585 21.34 -16.82 -14.27
CA CYS A 585 20.25 -17.32 -15.11
C CYS A 585 19.20 -16.25 -15.38
N TYR A 586 18.81 -15.45 -14.37
CA TYR A 586 17.88 -14.35 -14.55
C TYR A 586 18.44 -13.27 -15.49
N ASN A 587 19.73 -12.97 -15.42
CA ASN A 587 20.38 -12.03 -16.35
C ASN A 587 20.37 -12.54 -17.81
N SER A 588 20.45 -13.85 -18.03
CA SER A 588 20.21 -14.43 -19.37
C SER A 588 18.77 -14.24 -19.84
N MET A 589 17.78 -14.34 -18.94
CA MET A 589 16.39 -14.07 -19.27
C MET A 589 16.21 -12.59 -19.66
N TYR A 590 16.81 -11.66 -18.90
CA TYR A 590 16.72 -10.23 -19.18
C TYR A 590 17.41 -9.84 -20.49
N ASP A 591 18.59 -10.38 -20.79
CA ASP A 591 19.31 -10.09 -22.06
C ASP A 591 18.54 -10.57 -23.29
N LEU A 592 17.74 -11.63 -23.13
CA LEU A 592 16.86 -12.15 -24.18
C LEU A 592 15.52 -11.42 -24.29
N ASP A 593 15.23 -10.39 -23.49
CA ASP A 593 13.88 -9.83 -23.31
C ASP A 593 12.86 -10.95 -23.04
N ALA A 594 13.19 -11.85 -22.10
CA ALA A 594 12.33 -12.96 -21.68
C ALA A 594 11.65 -12.67 -20.33
N TYR A 595 10.51 -13.31 -20.11
CA TYR A 595 9.70 -13.08 -18.91
C TYR A 595 10.29 -13.81 -17.69
N ALA A 596 10.61 -13.04 -16.65
CA ALA A 596 11.03 -13.55 -15.35
C ALA A 596 10.70 -12.53 -14.25
N PRO A 597 10.68 -12.96 -12.97
CA PRO A 597 10.69 -12.03 -11.84
C PRO A 597 11.97 -11.20 -11.81
N ASN A 598 11.89 -10.00 -11.23
CA ASN A 598 13.07 -9.18 -10.94
C ASN A 598 13.85 -9.72 -9.73
N VAL A 599 15.18 -9.69 -9.79
CA VAL A 599 16.05 -10.14 -8.70
C VAL A 599 17.17 -9.16 -8.39
N GLY A 600 17.58 -9.13 -7.12
CA GLY A 600 18.71 -8.39 -6.59
C GLY A 600 19.33 -9.12 -5.40
N TYR A 601 20.17 -8.43 -4.64
CA TYR A 601 20.77 -8.95 -3.41
C TYR A 601 20.32 -8.16 -2.20
N THR A 602 20.23 -8.81 -1.03
CA THR A 602 19.97 -8.11 0.21
C THR A 602 20.71 -8.73 1.40
N ASP A 603 21.20 -7.86 2.29
CA ASP A 603 21.46 -8.22 3.67
C ASP A 603 20.16 -8.09 4.46
N MET A 604 19.69 -9.21 5.00
CA MET A 604 18.54 -9.20 5.91
C MET A 604 19.01 -8.98 7.35
N TYR A 605 18.41 -8.04 8.05
CA TYR A 605 18.63 -7.78 9.47
C TYR A 605 17.42 -8.24 10.28
N LEU A 606 17.65 -8.69 11.51
CA LEU A 606 16.60 -9.00 12.48
C LEU A 606 16.83 -8.15 13.73
N ASN A 607 15.88 -7.27 14.06
CA ASN A 607 15.95 -6.38 15.23
C ASN A 607 17.31 -5.65 15.33
N GLY A 608 17.78 -5.06 14.23
CA GLY A 608 19.05 -4.33 14.15
C GLY A 608 20.31 -5.16 13.91
N GLU A 609 20.28 -6.50 14.04
CA GLU A 609 21.45 -7.37 13.84
C GLU A 609 21.43 -8.06 12.48
N LEU A 610 22.59 -8.18 11.82
CA LEU A 610 22.68 -8.89 10.53
C LEU A 610 22.23 -10.34 10.74
N TYR A 611 21.14 -10.73 10.08
CA TYR A 611 20.62 -12.08 10.12
C TYR A 611 21.39 -12.97 9.15
N SER A 612 21.43 -12.61 7.86
CA SER A 612 22.11 -13.33 6.80
C SER A 612 22.05 -12.57 5.47
N PHE A 613 22.90 -12.95 4.52
CA PHE A 613 22.87 -12.51 3.13
C PHE A 613 21.95 -13.39 2.27
N TYR A 614 21.17 -12.78 1.36
CA TYR A 614 20.11 -13.41 0.57
C TYR A 614 20.04 -12.91 -0.89
N LEU A 615 19.47 -13.75 -1.76
CA LEU A 615 18.93 -13.30 -3.05
C LEU A 615 17.56 -12.71 -2.82
N LEU A 616 17.35 -11.45 -3.20
CA LEU A 616 16.05 -10.79 -3.18
C LEU A 616 15.33 -11.02 -4.51
N CYS A 617 14.04 -11.36 -4.46
CA CYS A 617 13.27 -11.71 -5.65
C CYS A 617 11.83 -11.19 -5.57
N GLU A 618 11.35 -10.59 -6.66
CA GLU A 618 9.95 -10.28 -6.90
C GLU A 618 9.15 -11.59 -6.82
N GLN A 619 8.18 -11.67 -5.91
CA GLN A 619 7.49 -12.94 -5.67
C GLN A 619 6.56 -13.27 -6.86
N PRO A 620 6.75 -14.40 -7.57
CA PRO A 620 5.78 -14.85 -8.56
C PRO A 620 4.42 -15.10 -7.93
N GLY A 621 3.36 -14.73 -8.63
CA GLY A 621 1.99 -14.78 -8.17
C GLY A 621 1.26 -13.53 -8.62
N THR A 622 0.54 -12.90 -7.70
CA THR A 622 -0.20 -11.66 -7.98
C THR A 622 0.72 -10.55 -8.50
N THR A 623 1.90 -10.35 -7.91
CA THR A 623 2.82 -9.29 -8.32
C THR A 623 3.28 -9.43 -9.77
N VAL A 624 3.94 -10.55 -10.11
CA VAL A 624 4.41 -10.79 -11.48
C VAL A 624 3.24 -10.90 -12.46
N GLY A 625 2.14 -11.55 -12.06
CA GLY A 625 0.93 -11.67 -12.89
C GLY A 625 0.31 -10.32 -13.25
N GLU A 626 0.17 -9.42 -12.28
CA GLU A 626 -0.35 -8.06 -12.49
C GLU A 626 0.60 -7.23 -13.37
N ARG A 627 1.93 -7.38 -13.19
CA ARG A 627 2.93 -6.70 -14.05
C ARG A 627 2.86 -7.14 -15.51
N LEU A 628 2.64 -8.43 -15.76
CA LEU A 628 2.63 -9.00 -17.12
C LEU A 628 1.27 -8.94 -17.80
N ALA A 629 0.17 -8.86 -17.04
CA ALA A 629 -1.18 -8.79 -17.61
C ALA A 629 -1.40 -7.48 -18.35
N THR A 630 -1.86 -7.55 -19.60
CA THR A 630 -2.30 -6.39 -20.40
C THR A 630 -3.79 -6.46 -20.75
N THR A 631 -4.46 -7.57 -20.43
CA THR A 631 -5.90 -7.80 -20.65
C THR A 631 -6.61 -8.34 -19.40
N ASP A 632 -7.94 -8.29 -19.39
CA ASP A 632 -8.75 -8.77 -18.24
C ASP A 632 -8.81 -10.30 -18.12
N ASP A 633 -8.62 -11.01 -19.23
CA ASP A 633 -8.61 -12.46 -19.32
C ASP A 633 -7.23 -13.07 -19.07
N ALA A 634 -6.25 -12.23 -18.69
CA ALA A 634 -4.91 -12.67 -18.37
C ALA A 634 -4.89 -13.65 -17.17
N VAL A 635 -4.18 -14.76 -17.30
CA VAL A 635 -4.07 -15.79 -16.24
C VAL A 635 -2.62 -16.25 -16.08
N PHE A 636 -2.12 -16.22 -14.85
CA PHE A 636 -0.76 -16.68 -14.52
C PHE A 636 -0.82 -18.03 -13.83
N TYR A 637 -0.08 -19.01 -14.33
CA TYR A 637 -0.08 -20.37 -13.82
C TYR A 637 1.31 -20.76 -13.32
N LYS A 638 1.34 -21.51 -12.22
CA LYS A 638 2.53 -22.23 -11.77
C LYS A 638 2.47 -23.66 -12.28
N ALA A 639 3.54 -24.16 -12.90
CA ALA A 639 3.79 -25.59 -13.04
C ALA A 639 4.10 -26.14 -11.64
N ALA A 640 3.13 -26.80 -11.01
CA ALA A 640 3.08 -27.02 -9.59
C ALA A 640 3.04 -28.50 -9.21
N ASP A 641 3.41 -28.77 -7.96
CA ASP A 641 3.35 -30.08 -7.33
C ASP A 641 1.95 -30.29 -6.75
N VAL A 642 0.97 -30.50 -7.62
CA VAL A 642 -0.43 -30.63 -7.24
C VAL A 642 -0.86 -32.07 -7.51
N GLY A 643 -0.70 -32.91 -6.49
CA GLY A 643 -1.02 -34.34 -6.55
C GLY A 643 0.17 -35.21 -6.12
N SER A 644 0.29 -36.41 -6.69
CA SER A 644 1.36 -37.37 -6.38
C SER A 644 2.36 -37.57 -7.54
N SER A 645 2.31 -36.74 -8.59
CA SER A 645 3.13 -36.88 -9.80
C SER A 645 3.63 -35.52 -10.30
N TYR A 646 4.96 -35.34 -10.33
CA TYR A 646 5.63 -34.21 -10.99
C TYR A 646 5.54 -34.37 -12.52
N ASP A 647 4.47 -33.87 -13.13
CA ASP A 647 4.27 -34.00 -14.57
C ASP A 647 3.61 -32.75 -15.20
N CYS A 648 4.39 -31.69 -15.43
CA CYS A 648 3.96 -30.55 -16.24
C CYS A 648 4.59 -30.62 -17.64
N THR A 649 4.40 -31.74 -18.35
CA THR A 649 5.09 -32.04 -19.62
C THR A 649 4.34 -31.64 -20.88
N PHE A 650 3.03 -31.39 -20.78
CA PHE A 650 2.08 -31.28 -21.90
C PHE A 650 1.94 -32.55 -22.75
N ARG A 651 2.23 -33.74 -22.20
CA ARG A 651 1.89 -35.01 -22.85
C ARG A 651 0.37 -35.23 -22.88
N PRO A 652 -0.18 -36.04 -23.80
CA PRO A 652 -1.62 -36.29 -23.86
C PRO A 652 -2.21 -36.82 -22.53
N GLN A 653 -1.45 -37.61 -21.78
CA GLN A 653 -1.81 -38.16 -20.48
C GLN A 653 -1.54 -37.22 -19.29
N MET A 654 -1.03 -36.01 -19.52
CA MET A 654 -0.77 -35.05 -18.46
C MET A 654 -2.10 -34.60 -17.84
N GLU A 655 -2.22 -34.75 -16.52
CA GLU A 655 -3.32 -34.20 -15.74
C GLU A 655 -3.19 -32.69 -15.64
N LEU A 656 -4.29 -31.96 -15.88
CA LEU A 656 -4.26 -30.49 -15.92
C LEU A 656 -3.99 -29.90 -14.54
N ASN A 657 -4.49 -30.56 -13.49
CA ASN A 657 -4.35 -30.11 -12.12
C ASN A 657 -2.89 -30.08 -11.65
N ASN A 658 -1.91 -30.50 -12.45
CA ASN A 658 -0.49 -30.23 -12.23
C ASN A 658 -0.12 -28.73 -12.44
N PHE A 659 -1.07 -27.89 -12.87
CA PHE A 659 -0.93 -26.43 -12.90
C PHE A 659 -1.85 -25.77 -11.88
N GLU A 660 -1.35 -24.70 -11.27
CA GLU A 660 -2.10 -23.91 -10.28
C GLU A 660 -2.24 -22.47 -10.75
N VAL A 661 -3.46 -21.92 -10.75
CA VAL A 661 -3.72 -20.50 -11.04
C VAL A 661 -3.18 -19.65 -9.89
N LYS A 662 -2.36 -18.64 -10.23
CA LYS A 662 -1.72 -17.71 -9.27
C LYS A 662 -2.13 -16.26 -9.46
N TYR A 663 -2.72 -15.92 -10.60
CA TYR A 663 -3.34 -14.63 -10.92
C TYR A 663 -4.37 -14.86 -12.04
N GLY A 664 -5.44 -14.08 -12.08
CA GLY A 664 -6.54 -14.26 -13.03
C GLY A 664 -7.52 -15.37 -12.61
N THR A 665 -8.32 -15.87 -13.55
CA THR A 665 -9.32 -16.91 -13.27
C THR A 665 -9.44 -17.89 -14.44
N ASP A 666 -9.26 -19.18 -14.15
CA ASP A 666 -9.47 -20.29 -15.09
C ASP A 666 -9.66 -21.61 -14.32
N ASP A 667 -10.83 -21.75 -13.70
CA ASP A 667 -11.14 -22.87 -12.78
C ASP A 667 -11.07 -24.26 -13.45
N GLU A 668 -11.22 -24.30 -14.78
CA GLU A 668 -11.20 -25.52 -15.59
C GLU A 668 -9.87 -25.73 -16.33
N LEU A 669 -8.88 -24.83 -16.15
CA LEU A 669 -7.56 -24.89 -16.80
C LEU A 669 -7.65 -25.00 -18.34
N LYS A 670 -8.60 -24.29 -18.95
CA LYS A 670 -8.91 -24.37 -20.40
C LYS A 670 -7.72 -23.99 -21.27
N HIS A 671 -6.97 -22.98 -20.86
CA HIS A 671 -5.81 -22.47 -21.60
C HIS A 671 -4.66 -23.49 -21.59
N ILE A 672 -4.44 -24.15 -20.45
CA ILE A 672 -3.46 -25.25 -20.35
C ILE A 672 -3.88 -26.44 -21.22
N GLN A 673 -5.16 -26.78 -21.23
CA GLN A 673 -5.71 -27.83 -22.08
C GLN A 673 -5.55 -27.52 -23.57
N GLU A 674 -5.79 -26.27 -23.99
CA GLU A 674 -5.59 -25.83 -25.37
C GLU A 674 -4.13 -25.96 -25.82
N VAL A 675 -3.19 -25.50 -24.99
CA VAL A 675 -1.75 -25.66 -25.24
C VAL A 675 -1.37 -27.13 -25.35
N LYS A 676 -1.84 -27.98 -24.43
CA LYS A 676 -1.62 -29.44 -24.44
C LYS A 676 -2.14 -30.07 -25.74
N ASP A 677 -3.34 -29.73 -26.18
CA ASP A 677 -3.93 -30.31 -27.39
C ASP A 677 -3.25 -29.82 -28.68
N ALA A 678 -2.81 -28.56 -28.70
CA ALA A 678 -2.15 -27.96 -29.85
C ALA A 678 -0.74 -28.50 -30.06
N ILE A 679 0.08 -28.54 -28.99
CA ILE A 679 1.50 -28.92 -29.10
C ILE A 679 1.70 -30.37 -29.58
N ASN A 680 0.78 -31.27 -29.21
CA ASN A 680 0.82 -32.67 -29.64
C ASN A 680 0.41 -32.89 -31.11
N LYS A 681 -0.05 -31.84 -31.81
CA LYS A 681 -0.39 -31.88 -33.24
C LYS A 681 0.68 -31.24 -34.12
N VAL A 682 1.69 -30.60 -33.52
CA VAL A 682 2.78 -29.94 -34.23
C VAL A 682 3.65 -30.97 -34.94
N THR A 683 3.89 -30.74 -36.22
CA THR A 683 4.82 -31.52 -37.06
C THR A 683 5.69 -30.56 -37.89
N SER A 684 6.80 -31.03 -38.44
CA SER A 684 7.69 -30.20 -39.27
C SER A 684 7.02 -29.57 -40.50
N SER A 685 5.88 -30.11 -40.97
CA SER A 685 5.11 -29.57 -42.12
C SER A 685 3.80 -28.88 -41.73
N ASN A 686 3.32 -29.05 -40.50
CA ASN A 686 2.11 -28.41 -39.98
C ASN A 686 2.36 -27.95 -38.54
N TYR A 687 2.77 -26.70 -38.39
CA TYR A 687 3.17 -26.13 -37.10
C TYR A 687 2.67 -24.71 -36.88
N LYS A 688 2.50 -23.88 -37.93
CA LYS A 688 2.22 -22.45 -37.79
C LYS A 688 0.98 -22.10 -36.96
N PHE A 689 -0.02 -22.98 -36.91
CA PHE A 689 -1.20 -22.81 -36.04
C PHE A 689 -0.84 -22.67 -34.55
N ILE A 690 0.32 -23.17 -34.11
CA ILE A 690 0.77 -23.07 -32.71
C ILE A 690 1.07 -21.62 -32.31
N GLU A 691 1.42 -20.75 -33.28
CA GLU A 691 1.74 -19.34 -33.04
C GLU A 691 0.52 -18.52 -32.62
N ASP A 692 -0.70 -19.03 -32.85
CA ASP A 692 -1.96 -18.44 -32.38
C ASP A 692 -2.29 -18.85 -30.93
N ILE A 693 -1.61 -19.88 -30.39
CA ILE A 693 -1.91 -20.47 -29.08
C ILE A 693 -0.81 -20.15 -28.06
N ILE A 694 0.46 -20.12 -28.50
CA ILE A 694 1.60 -19.82 -27.65
C ILE A 694 2.50 -18.78 -28.32
N ASP A 695 3.20 -18.01 -27.50
CA ASP A 695 4.32 -17.20 -27.97
C ASP A 695 5.57 -18.07 -28.08
N VAL A 696 5.78 -18.68 -29.26
CA VAL A 696 6.93 -19.57 -29.53
C VAL A 696 8.29 -18.96 -29.11
N PRO A 697 8.59 -17.67 -29.39
CA PRO A 697 9.80 -17.02 -28.90
C PRO A 697 10.04 -17.17 -27.39
N SER A 698 9.06 -16.85 -26.54
CA SER A 698 9.20 -16.90 -25.08
C SER A 698 9.56 -18.30 -24.58
N TRP A 699 8.92 -19.34 -25.12
CA TRP A 699 9.21 -20.73 -24.79
C TRP A 699 10.64 -21.13 -25.19
N LEU A 700 11.05 -20.79 -26.41
CA LEU A 700 12.40 -21.09 -26.89
C LEU A 700 13.48 -20.33 -26.11
N LYS A 701 13.23 -19.08 -25.70
CA LYS A 701 14.13 -18.30 -24.83
C LYS A 701 14.33 -18.99 -23.48
N GLY A 702 13.24 -19.36 -22.81
CA GLY A 702 13.29 -20.09 -21.53
C GLY A 702 14.04 -21.43 -21.64
N PHE A 703 13.76 -22.20 -22.69
CA PHE A 703 14.46 -23.46 -22.95
C PHE A 703 15.94 -23.27 -23.30
N ALA A 704 16.30 -22.18 -24.00
CA ALA A 704 17.68 -21.84 -24.30
C ALA A 704 18.44 -21.48 -23.01
N VAL A 705 17.86 -20.68 -22.12
CA VAL A 705 18.46 -20.37 -20.82
C VAL A 705 18.68 -21.64 -20.00
N ASN A 706 17.65 -22.50 -19.88
CA ASN A 706 17.81 -23.77 -19.16
C ASN A 706 18.92 -24.63 -19.74
N ALA A 707 19.00 -24.76 -21.06
CA ALA A 707 19.99 -25.60 -21.72
C ALA A 707 21.41 -25.02 -21.66
N VAL A 708 21.59 -23.71 -21.85
CA VAL A 708 22.93 -23.08 -21.78
C VAL A 708 23.42 -23.07 -20.35
N MET A 709 22.57 -22.69 -19.39
CA MET A 709 22.96 -22.57 -17.98
C MET A 709 22.94 -23.90 -17.23
N GLY A 710 22.53 -25.00 -17.86
CA GLY A 710 22.44 -26.32 -17.24
C GLY A 710 21.39 -26.42 -16.13
N ASN A 711 20.28 -25.68 -16.24
CA ASN A 711 19.16 -25.80 -15.32
C ASN A 711 18.25 -26.96 -15.73
N TYR A 712 18.42 -28.12 -15.09
CA TYR A 712 17.67 -29.34 -15.40
C TYR A 712 16.71 -29.78 -14.29
N ASP A 713 16.65 -29.04 -13.17
CA ASP A 713 15.51 -29.11 -12.25
C ASP A 713 14.32 -28.31 -12.80
N SER A 714 14.02 -28.54 -14.08
CA SER A 714 13.15 -27.70 -14.91
C SER A 714 12.39 -28.55 -15.94
N TYR A 715 11.69 -27.91 -16.89
CA TYR A 715 11.14 -28.60 -18.05
C TYR A 715 12.19 -29.42 -18.83
N ASN A 716 13.41 -28.91 -18.97
CA ASN A 716 14.47 -29.49 -19.80
C ASN A 716 15.08 -30.78 -19.21
N GLY A 717 14.88 -31.05 -17.92
CA GLY A 717 15.37 -32.27 -17.26
C GLY A 717 14.25 -33.23 -16.88
N GLN A 718 14.50 -34.13 -15.93
CA GLN A 718 13.59 -35.25 -15.61
C GLN A 718 12.28 -34.86 -14.91
N MET A 719 12.27 -33.76 -14.17
CA MET A 719 11.16 -33.42 -13.26
C MET A 719 10.00 -32.67 -13.94
N ALA A 720 10.28 -31.91 -15.01
CA ALA A 720 9.28 -31.13 -15.74
C ALA A 720 8.43 -30.18 -14.86
N HIS A 721 9.09 -29.41 -14.01
CA HIS A 721 8.49 -28.42 -13.09
C HIS A 721 9.36 -27.15 -13.00
N ASN A 722 9.15 -26.31 -11.98
CA ASN A 722 9.92 -25.07 -11.74
C ASN A 722 9.87 -24.06 -12.90
N TYR A 723 8.67 -23.79 -13.40
CA TYR A 723 8.42 -22.68 -14.32
C TYR A 723 7.01 -22.16 -14.12
N TYR A 724 6.75 -20.98 -14.66
CA TYR A 724 5.41 -20.41 -14.76
C TYR A 724 5.06 -20.20 -16.22
N VAL A 725 3.77 -20.05 -16.49
CA VAL A 725 3.27 -19.63 -17.80
C VAL A 725 2.21 -18.55 -17.62
N MET A 726 2.14 -17.65 -18.58
CA MET A 726 1.21 -16.52 -18.58
C MET A 726 0.32 -16.61 -19.80
N TYR A 727 -0.99 -16.75 -19.63
CA TYR A 727 -1.94 -16.50 -20.70
C TYR A 727 -2.23 -15.00 -20.75
N ASN A 728 -2.05 -14.37 -21.91
CA ASN A 728 -2.29 -12.95 -22.12
C ASN A 728 -2.55 -12.70 -23.61
N GLU A 729 -3.48 -11.81 -23.96
CA GLU A 729 -3.77 -11.46 -25.37
C GLU A 729 -3.96 -12.67 -26.30
N GLY A 730 -4.62 -13.73 -25.81
CA GLY A 730 -4.90 -14.93 -26.60
C GLY A 730 -3.79 -15.98 -26.64
N LYS A 731 -2.61 -15.74 -26.06
CA LYS A 731 -1.45 -16.66 -26.15
C LYS A 731 -0.86 -17.01 -24.80
N MET A 732 -0.24 -18.19 -24.73
CA MET A 732 0.55 -18.64 -23.58
C MET A 732 2.04 -18.30 -23.74
N TYR A 733 2.61 -17.60 -22.77
CA TYR A 733 4.02 -17.20 -22.67
C TYR A 733 4.73 -18.01 -21.59
N TYR A 734 6.01 -18.34 -21.80
CA TYR A 734 6.85 -18.96 -20.78
C TYR A 734 7.45 -17.92 -19.83
N VAL A 735 7.46 -18.21 -18.52
CA VAL A 735 8.04 -17.36 -17.48
C VAL A 735 9.03 -18.17 -16.63
N GLY A 736 10.29 -17.73 -16.59
CA GLY A 736 11.38 -18.42 -15.90
C GLY A 736 11.30 -18.35 -14.38
N TRP A 737 11.72 -19.42 -13.71
CA TRP A 737 11.68 -19.55 -12.24
C TRP A 737 12.64 -20.64 -11.74
N ASP A 738 13.04 -20.54 -10.45
CA ASP A 738 13.86 -21.50 -9.70
C ASP A 738 15.14 -21.92 -10.44
N TYR A 739 16.14 -21.02 -10.43
CA TYR A 739 17.41 -21.24 -11.12
C TYR A 739 18.55 -21.65 -10.17
N ASN A 740 18.24 -21.95 -8.90
CA ASN A 740 19.23 -22.24 -7.87
C ASN A 740 20.04 -23.51 -8.14
N LEU A 741 19.47 -24.52 -8.82
CA LEU A 741 20.15 -25.77 -9.18
C LEU A 741 20.80 -25.75 -10.59
N SER A 742 21.08 -24.57 -11.13
CA SER A 742 21.80 -24.40 -12.41
C SER A 742 23.33 -24.50 -12.26
N ILE A 743 24.06 -24.46 -13.38
CA ILE A 743 25.53 -24.32 -13.43
C ILE A 743 26.23 -25.38 -12.58
N GLY A 744 25.90 -26.65 -12.85
CA GLY A 744 26.50 -27.83 -12.22
C GLY A 744 26.11 -28.09 -10.77
N ASN A 745 25.00 -27.51 -10.30
CA ASN A 745 24.50 -27.67 -8.93
C ASN A 745 23.39 -28.75 -8.79
N PHE A 746 23.03 -29.45 -9.88
CA PHE A 746 21.94 -30.44 -9.90
C PHE A 746 22.43 -31.89 -9.69
N MET A 747 23.22 -32.15 -8.64
CA MET A 747 23.73 -33.50 -8.28
C MET A 747 24.47 -34.26 -9.38
N ASP A 748 24.96 -33.54 -10.38
CA ASP A 748 25.63 -34.09 -11.55
C ASP A 748 27.14 -33.79 -11.56
N TYR A 749 27.63 -33.07 -10.54
CA TYR A 749 29.02 -32.69 -10.36
C TYR A 749 29.62 -32.05 -11.63
N GLY A 750 28.83 -31.19 -12.28
CA GLY A 750 29.23 -30.44 -13.48
C GLY A 750 29.06 -31.20 -14.80
N ALA A 751 28.56 -32.43 -14.80
CA ALA A 751 28.39 -33.22 -16.02
C ALA A 751 27.43 -32.58 -17.05
N ALA A 752 26.47 -31.75 -16.62
CA ALA A 752 25.60 -30.95 -17.48
C ALA A 752 26.36 -29.98 -18.39
N ALA A 753 27.65 -29.69 -18.14
CA ALA A 753 28.45 -28.86 -19.05
C ALA A 753 28.51 -29.46 -20.48
N GLU A 754 28.41 -30.79 -20.61
CA GLU A 754 28.41 -31.53 -21.88
C GLU A 754 27.02 -32.04 -22.29
N SER A 755 25.95 -31.52 -21.68
CA SER A 755 24.57 -31.83 -22.06
C SER A 755 24.26 -31.42 -23.51
N ASP A 756 23.43 -32.19 -24.21
CA ASP A 756 23.16 -31.98 -25.62
C ASP A 756 22.37 -30.68 -25.87
N ILE A 757 23.07 -29.67 -26.40
CA ILE A 757 22.48 -28.37 -26.72
C ILE A 757 21.53 -28.46 -27.92
N THR A 758 21.62 -29.49 -28.78
CA THR A 758 20.78 -29.59 -29.99
C THR A 758 19.35 -30.03 -29.67
N THR A 759 19.19 -30.85 -28.64
CA THR A 759 17.89 -31.24 -28.09
C THR A 759 17.47 -30.34 -26.93
N GLY A 760 18.42 -29.68 -26.27
CA GLY A 760 18.21 -28.86 -25.08
C GLY A 760 17.85 -29.67 -23.84
N LEU A 761 17.90 -31.01 -23.91
CA LEU A 761 17.50 -31.93 -22.85
C LEU A 761 18.72 -32.51 -22.13
N TYR A 762 18.54 -32.85 -20.86
CA TYR A 762 19.54 -33.61 -20.09
C TYR A 762 18.86 -34.63 -19.20
N GLN A 763 19.32 -35.88 -19.33
CA GLN A 763 18.76 -37.04 -18.63
C GLN A 763 17.24 -37.24 -18.82
N ALA A 764 16.61 -36.57 -19.79
CA ALA A 764 15.19 -36.68 -20.08
C ALA A 764 14.97 -37.35 -21.45
N ASP A 765 13.91 -38.16 -21.55
CA ASP A 765 13.50 -38.75 -22.82
C ASP A 765 12.74 -37.71 -23.67
N ALA A 766 13.21 -37.49 -24.90
CA ALA A 766 12.62 -36.59 -25.88
C ALA A 766 11.12 -36.87 -26.13
N SER A 767 10.71 -38.14 -26.12
CA SER A 767 9.30 -38.52 -26.30
C SER A 767 8.40 -38.06 -25.15
N GLN A 768 8.99 -37.68 -24.02
CA GLN A 768 8.30 -37.22 -22.82
C GLN A 768 8.31 -35.70 -22.68
N ARG A 769 8.82 -34.97 -23.68
CA ARG A 769 9.00 -33.50 -23.64
C ARG A 769 8.42 -32.83 -24.90
N PRO A 770 7.13 -33.04 -25.21
CA PRO A 770 6.53 -32.62 -26.48
C PRO A 770 6.65 -31.12 -26.73
N MET A 771 6.65 -30.26 -25.70
CA MET A 771 6.82 -28.81 -25.90
C MET A 771 8.16 -28.48 -26.54
N LEU A 772 9.26 -28.97 -25.97
CA LEU A 772 10.58 -28.70 -26.53
C LEU A 772 10.81 -29.48 -27.83
N THR A 773 10.47 -30.76 -27.86
CA THR A 773 10.83 -31.64 -28.98
C THR A 773 9.99 -31.39 -30.23
N ASN A 774 8.70 -31.10 -30.08
CA ASN A 774 7.85 -30.79 -31.23
C ASN A 774 8.11 -29.39 -31.79
N LEU A 775 8.62 -28.45 -30.98
CA LEU A 775 9.08 -27.16 -31.49
C LEU A 775 10.42 -27.28 -32.23
N LEU A 776 11.43 -27.96 -31.65
CA LEU A 776 12.77 -28.03 -32.25
C LEU A 776 12.89 -28.93 -33.49
N GLN A 777 11.90 -29.78 -33.78
CA GLN A 777 11.82 -30.47 -35.07
C GLN A 777 11.50 -29.51 -36.24
N VAL A 778 10.93 -28.33 -35.97
CA VAL A 778 10.66 -27.29 -36.96
C VAL A 778 11.96 -26.52 -37.22
N PRO A 779 12.50 -26.50 -38.46
CA PRO A 779 13.78 -25.84 -38.74
C PRO A 779 13.83 -24.35 -38.35
N GLU A 780 12.75 -23.60 -38.62
CA GLU A 780 12.63 -22.19 -38.27
C GLU A 780 12.78 -21.94 -36.76
N TYR A 781 12.05 -22.70 -35.94
CA TYR A 781 12.09 -22.59 -34.49
C TYR A 781 13.43 -23.06 -33.92
N ARG A 782 14.06 -24.07 -34.53
CA ARG A 782 15.40 -24.51 -34.15
C ARG A 782 16.45 -23.44 -34.42
N ASP A 783 16.36 -22.73 -35.55
CA ASP A 783 17.27 -21.64 -35.88
C ASP A 783 17.11 -20.47 -34.89
N MET A 784 15.88 -20.14 -34.49
CA MET A 784 15.59 -19.17 -33.41
C MET A 784 16.17 -19.62 -32.06
N TYR A 785 15.97 -20.88 -31.68
CA TYR A 785 16.55 -21.43 -30.47
C TYR A 785 18.09 -21.31 -30.47
N TYR A 786 18.75 -21.64 -31.59
CA TYR A 786 20.20 -21.48 -31.72
C TYR A 786 20.66 -20.03 -31.69
N SER A 787 19.86 -19.07 -32.19
CA SER A 787 20.20 -17.65 -32.03
C SER A 787 20.18 -17.22 -30.57
N TYR A 788 19.19 -17.67 -29.78
CA TYR A 788 19.14 -17.38 -28.35
C TYR A 788 20.29 -18.05 -27.58
N VAL A 789 20.62 -19.30 -27.91
CA VAL A 789 21.81 -19.99 -27.36
C VAL A 789 23.08 -19.19 -27.61
N LYS A 790 23.30 -18.72 -28.84
CA LYS A 790 24.47 -17.90 -29.20
C LYS A 790 24.49 -16.57 -28.46
N GLN A 791 23.33 -15.93 -28.28
CA GLN A 791 23.22 -14.68 -27.53
C GLN A 791 23.64 -14.87 -26.06
N ILE A 792 23.16 -15.91 -25.37
CA ILE A 792 23.56 -16.21 -23.99
C ILE A 792 25.06 -16.51 -23.89
N VAL A 793 25.61 -17.30 -24.84
CA VAL A 793 27.06 -17.58 -24.88
C VAL A 793 27.87 -16.30 -25.06
N ASN A 794 27.39 -15.34 -25.86
CA ASN A 794 28.04 -14.04 -26.05
C ASN A 794 27.98 -13.16 -24.80
N LEU A 795 26.83 -13.15 -24.10
CA LEU A 795 26.67 -12.45 -22.82
C LEU A 795 27.74 -12.89 -21.81
N TYR A 796 28.07 -14.19 -21.80
CA TYR A 796 29.10 -14.79 -20.94
C TYR A 796 30.35 -15.23 -21.71
N SER A 797 30.77 -14.45 -22.72
CA SER A 797 31.97 -14.74 -23.51
C SER A 797 33.28 -14.65 -22.71
N ASP A 798 33.28 -13.92 -21.60
CA ASP A 798 34.36 -13.87 -20.61
C ASP A 798 33.82 -14.23 -19.21
N PRO A 799 33.66 -15.53 -18.91
CA PRO A 799 33.10 -15.98 -17.63
C PRO A 799 33.87 -15.47 -16.41
N GLU A 800 35.20 -15.37 -16.50
CA GLU A 800 36.04 -14.87 -15.42
C GLU A 800 35.70 -13.41 -15.09
N LYS A 801 35.59 -12.55 -16.12
CA LYS A 801 35.23 -11.14 -15.93
C LYS A 801 33.84 -10.97 -15.35
N THR A 802 32.85 -11.71 -15.87
CA THR A 802 31.46 -11.63 -15.39
C THR A 802 31.37 -12.01 -13.91
N VAL A 803 31.96 -13.13 -13.53
CA VAL A 803 31.95 -13.63 -12.15
C VAL A 803 32.76 -12.72 -11.22
N ASN A 804 33.87 -12.15 -11.70
CA ASN A 804 34.63 -11.16 -10.93
C ASN A 804 33.82 -9.88 -10.66
N GLY A 805 32.99 -9.43 -11.61
CA GLY A 805 32.08 -8.30 -11.41
C GLY A 805 31.11 -8.53 -10.26
N LEU A 806 30.37 -9.65 -10.30
CA LEU A 806 29.41 -10.02 -9.25
C LEU A 806 30.08 -10.32 -7.91
N SER A 807 31.18 -11.08 -7.89
CA SER A 807 31.91 -11.38 -6.64
C SER A 807 32.43 -10.12 -5.98
N THR A 808 32.89 -9.12 -6.74
CA THR A 808 33.36 -7.85 -6.17
C THR A 808 32.25 -7.15 -5.39
N LEU A 809 31.01 -7.22 -5.85
CA LEU A 809 29.85 -6.66 -5.14
C LEU A 809 29.54 -7.44 -3.85
N ILE A 810 29.50 -8.78 -3.91
CA ILE A 810 28.92 -9.58 -2.83
C ILE A 810 29.94 -10.17 -1.83
N ARG A 811 31.24 -10.14 -2.15
CA ARG A 811 32.29 -10.83 -1.37
C ARG A 811 32.32 -10.44 0.11
N ASP A 812 32.22 -9.14 0.40
CA ASP A 812 32.23 -8.66 1.79
C ASP A 812 30.96 -9.05 2.55
N HIS A 813 29.81 -9.13 1.87
CA HIS A 813 28.54 -9.57 2.44
C HIS A 813 28.56 -11.08 2.75
N VAL A 814 29.05 -11.91 1.82
CA VAL A 814 29.23 -13.36 2.04
C VAL A 814 30.20 -13.62 3.21
N LYS A 815 31.27 -12.84 3.31
CA LYS A 815 32.24 -12.96 4.41
C LYS A 815 31.66 -12.55 5.76
N ALA A 816 30.72 -11.59 5.78
CA ALA A 816 30.07 -11.11 6.98
C ALA A 816 28.87 -11.98 7.41
N ASP A 817 28.31 -12.81 6.52
CA ASP A 817 27.13 -13.61 6.77
C ASP A 817 27.36 -14.65 7.90
N PRO A 818 26.70 -14.50 9.06
CA PRO A 818 26.90 -15.39 10.21
C PRO A 818 26.24 -16.77 10.02
N ARG A 819 25.41 -16.93 8.98
CA ARG A 819 24.61 -18.14 8.71
C ARG A 819 24.87 -18.74 7.34
N PHE A 820 25.93 -18.31 6.66
CA PHE A 820 26.28 -18.89 5.36
C PHE A 820 26.46 -20.42 5.48
N PHE A 821 25.86 -21.18 4.56
CA PHE A 821 25.86 -22.65 4.62
C PHE A 821 27.25 -23.25 4.38
N PHE A 822 28.13 -22.48 3.74
CA PHE A 822 29.45 -22.91 3.30
C PHE A 822 30.55 -22.08 3.97
N THR A 823 31.79 -22.51 3.78
CA THR A 823 32.95 -21.71 4.16
C THR A 823 33.23 -20.63 3.12
N TYR A 824 33.88 -19.55 3.55
CA TYR A 824 34.34 -18.50 2.64
C TYR A 824 35.34 -19.02 1.58
N ASP A 825 36.18 -20.01 1.94
CA ASP A 825 37.08 -20.66 0.98
C ASP A 825 36.31 -21.43 -0.10
N GLN A 826 35.19 -22.07 0.25
CA GLN A 826 34.31 -22.73 -0.73
C GLN A 826 33.63 -21.72 -1.66
N PHE A 827 33.26 -20.54 -1.16
CA PHE A 827 32.79 -19.44 -2.02
C PHE A 827 33.88 -19.02 -3.01
N GLU A 828 35.09 -18.70 -2.53
CA GLU A 828 36.21 -18.28 -3.40
C GLU A 828 36.58 -19.37 -4.42
N SER A 829 36.56 -20.66 -4.05
CA SER A 829 36.82 -21.74 -5.00
C SER A 829 35.71 -21.91 -6.04
N ASN A 830 34.46 -21.59 -5.69
CA ASN A 830 33.33 -21.68 -6.60
C ASN A 830 33.32 -20.56 -7.64
N ILE A 831 33.97 -19.43 -7.37
CA ILE A 831 34.01 -18.27 -8.28
C ILE A 831 35.33 -18.12 -9.03
N SER A 832 36.28 -19.05 -8.81
CA SER A 832 37.62 -18.99 -9.39
C SER A 832 37.82 -20.04 -10.47
N LYS A 833 38.61 -19.71 -11.49
CA LYS A 833 39.07 -20.68 -12.48
C LYS A 833 40.09 -21.64 -11.87
N SER A 834 39.92 -22.95 -12.08
CA SER A 834 40.91 -23.94 -11.64
C SER A 834 41.98 -24.17 -12.71
N ALA A 835 43.19 -24.54 -12.28
CA ALA A 835 44.29 -24.86 -13.20
C ALA A 835 44.04 -26.15 -13.99
N GLN A 836 43.17 -27.03 -13.47
CA GLN A 836 42.80 -28.30 -14.08
C GLN A 836 41.56 -28.19 -14.99
N GLY A 837 40.86 -27.05 -14.98
CA GLY A 837 39.56 -26.87 -15.61
C GLY A 837 38.47 -27.71 -14.92
N LEU A 838 37.25 -27.68 -15.46
CA LEU A 838 36.11 -28.38 -14.89
C LEU A 838 36.41 -29.88 -14.73
N GLN A 839 36.41 -30.35 -13.48
CA GLN A 839 36.52 -31.77 -13.15
C GLN A 839 35.11 -32.32 -12.94
N THR A 840 34.63 -33.13 -13.89
CA THR A 840 33.34 -33.82 -13.74
C THR A 840 33.53 -35.09 -12.92
N GLY A 841 32.65 -35.32 -11.94
CA GLY A 841 32.68 -36.54 -11.11
C GLY A 841 32.57 -37.81 -11.96
N GLY A 842 33.63 -38.62 -11.99
CA GLY A 842 33.66 -39.89 -12.71
C GLY A 842 32.84 -40.98 -12.00
N ASN A 843 31.53 -41.03 -12.21
CA ASN A 843 30.81 -42.30 -12.26
C ASN A 843 29.42 -42.15 -12.90
N ASN A 844 29.14 -43.05 -13.83
CA ASN A 844 27.85 -43.33 -14.47
C ASN A 844 26.82 -43.90 -13.47
N GLY A 845 26.75 -43.38 -12.25
CA GLY A 845 25.74 -43.73 -11.27
C GLY A 845 24.56 -42.78 -11.46
N GLY A 846 23.43 -43.28 -11.99
CA GLY A 846 22.26 -42.45 -12.24
C GLY A 846 21.86 -41.61 -11.03
N MET A 847 21.12 -40.52 -11.31
CA MET A 847 20.58 -39.46 -10.43
C MET A 847 20.04 -39.90 -9.04
N TRP A 848 19.87 -41.22 -8.83
CA TRP A 848 19.29 -41.86 -7.64
C TRP A 848 20.00 -43.17 -7.21
N GLY A 849 21.14 -43.56 -7.82
CA GLY A 849 21.74 -44.89 -7.65
C GLY A 849 22.24 -45.22 -6.23
N GLY A 850 22.34 -44.22 -5.35
CA GLY A 850 22.60 -44.39 -3.91
C GLY A 850 21.40 -44.08 -3.00
N PHE A 851 20.30 -43.57 -3.56
CA PHE A 851 19.03 -43.28 -2.88
C PHE A 851 18.04 -44.38 -3.26
N GLY A 852 17.98 -45.44 -2.45
CA GLY A 852 17.02 -46.52 -2.65
C GLY A 852 15.58 -45.99 -2.71
N GLY A 853 14.96 -46.09 -3.88
CA GLY A 853 13.52 -46.15 -4.12
C GLY A 853 12.64 -45.06 -3.49
N PHE A 854 12.35 -44.01 -4.25
CA PHE A 854 11.14 -43.17 -4.04
C PHE A 854 9.87 -43.95 -4.42
N GLY A 855 9.53 -44.95 -3.61
CA GLY A 855 8.26 -45.67 -3.66
C GLY A 855 7.47 -45.41 -2.38
N GLY A 856 6.49 -44.51 -2.46
CA GLY A 856 5.47 -44.31 -1.43
C GLY A 856 5.74 -43.15 -0.46
N PHE A 857 5.06 -42.02 -0.69
CA PHE A 857 4.92 -40.90 0.24
C PHE A 857 4.00 -41.28 1.42
N GLY A 858 4.48 -42.16 2.30
CA GLY A 858 3.77 -42.59 3.50
C GLY A 858 4.72 -42.80 4.67
N GLY A 859 4.85 -41.78 5.52
CA GLY A 859 5.42 -41.87 6.86
C GLY A 859 6.92 -42.15 6.95
N PHE A 860 7.74 -41.09 6.99
CA PHE A 860 9.17 -41.20 7.34
C PHE A 860 9.42 -40.85 8.80
N GLY A 861 9.10 -41.81 9.67
CA GLY A 861 9.66 -41.87 11.02
C GLY A 861 11.03 -42.53 10.99
N GLY A 862 12.08 -41.73 11.19
CA GLY A 862 13.41 -42.16 11.62
C GLY A 862 14.35 -42.67 10.52
N PHE A 863 15.36 -41.87 10.17
CA PHE A 863 16.60 -42.36 9.57
C PHE A 863 17.81 -41.71 10.24
N GLY A 864 18.65 -42.56 10.82
CA GLY A 864 19.93 -42.18 11.40
C GLY A 864 21.03 -42.13 10.35
N GLY A 865 21.93 -41.16 10.53
CA GLY A 865 23.35 -41.26 10.15
C GLY A 865 23.70 -41.09 8.68
N PHE A 866 23.64 -39.86 8.16
CA PHE A 866 24.42 -39.44 6.98
C PHE A 866 25.91 -39.26 7.34
N GLY A 867 26.60 -40.38 7.61
CA GLY A 867 28.05 -40.39 7.80
C GLY A 867 28.73 -40.92 6.53
N GLY A 868 29.07 -40.06 5.57
CA GLY A 868 29.76 -40.54 4.37
C GLY A 868 30.07 -39.60 3.21
N PHE A 869 29.75 -38.30 3.25
CA PHE A 869 30.07 -37.37 2.16
C PHE A 869 31.03 -36.28 2.63
N GLY A 870 32.11 -36.08 1.88
CA GLY A 870 33.13 -35.08 2.17
C GLY A 870 32.56 -33.67 2.12
N GLY A 871 32.94 -32.85 3.11
CA GLY A 871 32.90 -31.39 3.07
C GLY A 871 31.54 -30.69 3.25
N GLY A 872 30.45 -31.15 2.60
CA GLY A 872 29.25 -30.32 2.38
C GLY A 872 27.98 -30.66 3.19
N GLY A 873 27.92 -31.81 3.88
CA GLY A 873 26.75 -32.20 4.69
C GLY A 873 25.42 -32.23 3.91
N LEU A 874 24.29 -32.02 4.60
CA LEU A 874 22.91 -32.00 4.06
C LEU A 874 22.64 -30.91 2.99
N PHE A 875 23.62 -30.04 2.70
CA PHE A 875 23.46 -28.86 1.85
C PHE A 875 24.29 -28.90 0.56
N SER A 876 24.99 -30.01 0.27
CA SER A 876 25.76 -30.18 -0.97
C SER A 876 25.02 -31.07 -1.95
N TYR A 877 24.60 -30.49 -3.08
CA TYR A 877 24.14 -31.21 -4.28
C TYR A 877 25.28 -31.29 -5.31
N GLY A 878 26.53 -31.33 -4.86
CA GLY A 878 27.73 -31.37 -5.71
C GLY A 878 28.18 -30.00 -6.24
N GLY A 879 27.36 -28.95 -6.14
CA GLY A 879 27.73 -27.60 -6.57
C GLY A 879 28.93 -27.01 -5.82
N ASP A 880 29.17 -27.42 -4.57
CA ASP A 880 30.34 -27.02 -3.78
C ASP A 880 31.68 -27.51 -4.36
N SER A 881 31.64 -28.48 -5.29
CA SER A 881 32.79 -28.96 -6.03
C SER A 881 32.93 -28.38 -7.44
N VAL A 882 31.98 -27.53 -7.88
CA VAL A 882 31.91 -27.00 -9.24
C VAL A 882 32.10 -25.50 -9.24
N SER A 883 33.22 -25.04 -9.79
CA SER A 883 33.42 -23.63 -10.11
C SER A 883 32.46 -23.20 -11.22
N ILE A 884 31.71 -22.11 -11.01
CA ILE A 884 30.81 -21.55 -12.02
C ILE A 884 31.59 -21.03 -13.23
N VAL A 885 32.83 -20.55 -13.02
CA VAL A 885 33.72 -20.11 -14.10
C VAL A 885 34.14 -21.29 -14.97
N ASP A 886 34.63 -22.36 -14.34
CA ASP A 886 35.07 -23.55 -15.07
C ASP A 886 33.91 -24.23 -15.82
N PHE A 887 32.73 -24.28 -15.19
CA PHE A 887 31.52 -24.79 -15.83
C PHE A 887 31.18 -23.98 -17.08
N MET A 888 31.11 -22.65 -16.98
CA MET A 888 30.76 -21.79 -18.11
C MET A 888 31.79 -21.86 -19.24
N ILE A 889 33.09 -21.90 -18.94
CA ILE A 889 34.14 -22.09 -19.95
C ILE A 889 33.92 -23.40 -20.71
N LYS A 890 33.79 -24.52 -19.98
CA LYS A 890 33.60 -25.85 -20.58
C LYS A 890 32.30 -25.93 -21.37
N ARG A 891 31.22 -25.34 -20.85
CA ARG A 891 29.91 -25.30 -21.50
C ARG A 891 29.96 -24.49 -22.80
N ASN A 892 30.57 -23.31 -22.77
CA ASN A 892 30.76 -22.49 -23.96
C ASN A 892 31.58 -23.25 -25.01
N GLU A 893 32.70 -23.87 -24.66
CA GLU A 893 33.50 -24.69 -25.59
C GLU A 893 32.68 -25.82 -26.21
N TYR A 894 31.89 -26.54 -25.41
CA TYR A 894 31.01 -27.62 -25.89
C TYR A 894 29.98 -27.09 -26.89
N ILE A 895 29.31 -25.97 -26.58
CA ILE A 895 28.30 -25.37 -27.46
C ILE A 895 28.93 -24.93 -28.80
N HIS A 896 30.06 -24.22 -28.78
CA HIS A 896 30.76 -23.80 -30.00
C HIS A 896 31.10 -24.98 -30.91
N ASN A 897 31.61 -26.08 -30.33
CA ASN A 897 31.97 -27.30 -31.07
C ASN A 897 30.75 -28.03 -31.65
N THR A 898 29.59 -27.90 -31.03
CA THR A 898 28.39 -28.68 -31.39
C THR A 898 27.57 -28.00 -32.50
N ILE A 899 27.31 -26.70 -32.38
CA ILE A 899 26.40 -25.99 -33.30
C ILE A 899 27.11 -25.00 -34.24
N GLY A 900 28.44 -24.90 -34.18
CA GLY A 900 29.22 -24.02 -35.05
C GLY A 900 28.86 -22.56 -34.83
N PHE A 901 29.43 -21.98 -33.79
CA PHE A 901 29.36 -20.55 -33.51
C PHE A 901 30.70 -19.88 -33.81
#